data_AF-A0A8H7WTR0-F1
#
_entry.id   AF-A0A8H7WTR0-F1
#
_cell.length_a   1.000
_cell.length_b   1.000
_cell.length_c   1.000
_cell.angle_alpha   90.00
_cell.angle_beta   90.00
_cell.angle_gamma   90.00
#
_symmetry.space_group_name_H-M   'P 1'
#
loop_
_entity.id
_entity.type
_entity.pdbx_description
1 polymer ?
#
loop_
_entity_poly.entity_id
_entity_poly.type
_entity_poly.pdbx_seq_one_letter_code
_entity_poly.pdbx_strand_id
1 'polypeptide(L)'
;MTSPLELLPLLILERISEYLDDQSATRQSLRAFSLTSRSCHAATQSQRLSQIEIKIRDPQYLKSTVRRWNDILAGGQHRHVRRLKISEFMTTEDKDIAARTGRRRQKENLYEEEGDEWNTRHYFQMHDFCRPSHEDMWYGAYSIREPHSESWDSLSNFINAFPGLRDLVWAAGWYIPPGVLSISAERRIRLHVHHFYLPSLVQVRDPPKPVSAHDYALCTLPSLYSITVRASPLVSGGRVNYTQEAVMQMVAGLAPDLAHVCVVPTMGSGELDPGLDQTILLGRPDWKGFFPGQINSTQESEGVTARSSSSPPSRGKLQTLILPGNMLDDIEHWARHTDFSCLRSLFMPWKRRNGIALAAIASQGDLKSLKKLYLSCIDDDETEPYQHAAVNLLFSSLNPLERLEVSGYLSPTTFNIITRQHGPGLRALRISPDFMSDHDEEQLQSLLVTFSAPVLEELAVHSPHLMHLDIPISRTRGDKHEVAIYRALSKFPHLEHVALELGFRVTPDTEFWNEECDGPHPLELAEGDASKIPLVFLKEAFSNSAIDDKLARSIFELIAGGGRSTLRYLRLQPFRKMERGDPGDESIFRCTLRWFNRSFVCKKDSQGLSGVTVHELDLEGLANGEEQWSEMMNSTDEDLWYGEEAYVAAFKAIWPQKTKEWWRDWESLPLDLGE
;
A
#
# COMPACT_ATOMS: atom_id res chain seq x y z
N MET A 1 32.08 33.25 16.56
CA MET A 1 32.56 32.80 15.24
C MET A 1 31.34 32.41 14.45
N THR A 2 31.00 33.14 13.38
CA THR A 2 29.88 32.80 12.49
C THR A 2 30.21 31.52 11.73
N SER A 3 29.26 30.59 11.64
CA SER A 3 29.44 29.35 10.88
C SER A 3 29.66 29.69 9.40
N PRO A 4 30.53 28.98 8.66
CA PRO A 4 30.72 29.21 7.22
C PRO A 4 29.42 29.10 6.40
N LEU A 5 28.43 28.37 6.92
CA LEU A 5 27.09 28.27 6.33
C LEU A 5 26.31 29.61 6.37
N GLU A 6 26.49 30.42 7.42
CA GLU A 6 25.79 31.70 7.59
C GLU A 6 26.35 32.81 6.69
N LEU A 7 27.55 32.59 6.13
CA LEU A 7 28.20 33.50 5.19
C LEU A 7 27.73 33.30 3.74
N LEU A 8 26.96 32.24 3.46
CA LEU A 8 26.42 31.99 2.14
C LEU A 8 25.35 33.04 1.77
N PRO A 9 25.29 33.47 0.50
CA PRO A 9 24.22 34.34 0.02
C PRO A 9 22.84 33.70 0.25
N LEU A 10 21.84 34.52 0.57
CA LEU A 10 20.47 34.06 0.81
C LEU A 10 19.94 33.18 -0.32
N LEU A 11 20.22 33.54 -1.58
CA LEU A 11 19.82 32.77 -2.76
C LEU A 11 20.39 31.34 -2.78
N ILE A 12 21.60 31.14 -2.27
CA ILE A 12 22.20 29.80 -2.17
C ILE A 12 21.51 29.00 -1.06
N LEU A 13 21.23 29.62 0.08
CA LEU A 13 20.49 28.99 1.17
C LEU A 13 19.04 28.64 0.75
N GLU A 14 18.40 29.48 -0.06
CA GLU A 14 17.08 29.20 -0.66
C GLU A 14 17.15 27.98 -1.58
N ARG A 15 18.17 27.89 -2.43
CA ARG A 15 18.35 26.73 -3.30
C ARG A 15 18.66 25.45 -2.51
N ILE A 16 19.43 25.54 -1.42
CA ILE A 16 19.63 24.42 -0.50
C ILE A 16 18.29 24.00 0.11
N SER A 17 17.44 24.96 0.51
CA SER A 17 16.12 24.65 1.06
C SER A 17 15.20 23.92 0.07
N GLU A 18 15.31 24.21 -1.23
CA GLU A 18 14.58 23.48 -2.28
C GLU A 18 15.01 22.01 -2.39
N TYR A 19 16.31 21.72 -2.19
CA TYR A 19 16.82 20.35 -2.16
C TYR A 19 16.46 19.60 -0.87
N LEU A 20 16.32 20.31 0.25
CA LEU A 20 15.96 19.73 1.55
C LEU A 20 14.44 19.52 1.71
N ASP A 21 13.62 20.11 0.84
CA ASP A 21 12.19 19.83 0.78
C ASP A 21 11.99 18.46 0.11
N ASP A 22 11.96 17.42 0.95
CA ASP A 22 11.64 16.03 0.57
C ASP A 22 10.17 15.85 0.16
N GLN A 23 9.38 16.93 0.11
CA GLN A 23 7.97 16.96 -0.26
C GLN A 23 7.05 16.13 0.65
N SER A 24 7.60 15.59 1.74
CA SER A 24 6.86 14.81 2.73
C SER A 24 5.98 15.72 3.59
N ALA A 25 5.07 15.11 4.36
CA ALA A 25 4.27 15.86 5.31
C ALA A 25 5.12 16.41 6.48
N THR A 26 6.18 15.71 6.87
CA THR A 26 7.00 16.05 8.05
C THR A 26 8.12 17.03 7.72
N ARG A 27 8.73 16.91 6.53
CA ARG A 27 9.85 17.73 6.03
C ARG A 27 10.94 17.94 7.07
N GLN A 28 11.35 16.84 7.71
CA GLN A 28 12.23 16.87 8.87
C GLN A 28 13.54 17.60 8.57
N SER A 29 14.19 17.31 7.44
CA SER A 29 15.45 17.94 7.02
C SER A 29 15.31 19.45 6.82
N LEU A 30 14.24 19.91 6.15
CA LEU A 30 13.95 21.33 5.96
C LEU A 30 13.71 22.04 7.31
N ARG A 31 12.97 21.39 8.22
CA ARG A 31 12.71 21.95 9.56
C ARG A 31 13.97 22.04 10.38
N ALA A 32 14.78 20.98 10.42
CA ALA A 32 16.08 20.97 11.08
C ALA A 32 16.99 22.07 10.55
N PHE A 33 17.10 22.22 9.23
CA PHE A 33 17.88 23.29 8.60
C PHE A 33 17.38 24.69 8.99
N SER A 34 16.05 24.89 9.06
CA SER A 34 15.46 26.18 9.48
C SER A 34 15.74 26.56 10.93
N LEU A 35 16.15 25.61 11.77
CA LEU A 35 16.46 25.81 13.19
C LEU A 35 17.95 26.09 13.42
N THR A 36 18.80 25.96 12.40
CA THR A 36 20.26 26.11 12.55
C THR A 36 20.70 27.55 12.73
N SER A 37 20.07 28.51 12.04
CA SER A 37 20.36 29.95 12.16
C SER A 37 19.23 30.84 11.67
N ARG A 38 19.30 32.14 11.96
CA ARG A 38 18.32 33.13 11.46
C ARG A 38 18.32 33.25 9.94
N SER A 39 19.50 33.16 9.31
CA SER A 39 19.62 33.21 7.84
C SER A 39 18.97 31.98 7.18
N CYS A 40 19.19 30.78 7.74
CA CYS A 40 18.54 29.56 7.25
C CYS A 40 17.03 29.58 7.52
N HIS A 41 16.60 30.14 8.65
CA HIS A 41 15.18 30.36 8.94
C HIS A 41 14.50 31.26 7.88
N ALA A 42 15.14 32.36 7.52
CA ALA A 42 14.64 33.26 6.49
C ALA A 42 14.60 32.59 5.10
N ALA A 43 15.69 31.90 4.72
CA ALA A 43 15.80 31.20 3.43
C ALA A 43 14.74 30.10 3.24
N THR A 44 14.40 29.39 4.32
CA THR A 44 13.43 28.29 4.28
C THR A 44 11.97 28.74 4.34
N GLN A 45 11.70 30.03 4.50
CA GLN A 45 10.34 30.54 4.75
C GLN A 45 9.37 30.17 3.62
N SER A 46 9.79 30.34 2.36
CA SER A 46 8.96 30.05 1.18
C SER A 46 8.57 28.56 1.12
N GLN A 47 9.53 27.66 1.33
CA GLN A 47 9.30 26.22 1.28
C GLN A 47 8.52 25.72 2.50
N ARG A 48 8.86 26.17 3.71
CA ARG A 48 8.12 25.80 4.93
C ARG A 48 6.64 26.15 4.86
N LEU A 49 6.32 27.31 4.28
CA LEU A 49 4.93 27.80 4.16
C LEU A 49 4.25 27.33 2.87
N SER A 50 4.93 26.55 2.01
CA SER A 50 4.37 26.11 0.73
C SER A 50 3.24 25.08 0.87
N GLN A 51 3.18 24.37 2.00
CA GLN A 51 2.10 23.43 2.29
C GLN A 51 1.66 23.59 3.75
N ILE A 52 0.35 23.61 3.95
CA ILE A 52 -0.29 23.75 5.26
C ILE A 52 -1.22 22.56 5.46
N GLU A 53 -1.10 21.88 6.60
CA GLU A 53 -2.08 20.88 7.04
C GLU A 53 -2.87 21.43 8.23
N ILE A 54 -4.20 21.34 8.14
CA ILE A 54 -5.13 21.68 9.22
C ILE A 54 -5.86 20.39 9.61
N LYS A 55 -5.64 19.96 10.86
CA LYS A 55 -6.34 18.82 11.45
C LYS A 55 -7.58 19.34 12.18
N ILE A 56 -8.75 18.92 11.73
CA ILE A 56 -10.05 19.32 12.28
C ILE A 56 -10.48 18.31 13.33
N ARG A 57 -10.71 18.81 14.55
CA ARG A 57 -11.34 18.05 15.63
C ARG A 57 -12.82 18.39 15.75
N ASP A 58 -13.10 19.69 15.70
CA ASP A 58 -14.43 20.26 15.79
C ASP A 58 -14.45 21.65 15.11
N PRO A 59 -15.64 22.21 14.82
CA PRO A 59 -15.76 23.48 14.12
C PRO A 59 -15.20 24.70 14.89
N GLN A 60 -15.16 24.68 16.23
CA GLN A 60 -14.57 25.77 17.02
C GLN A 60 -13.03 25.72 16.96
N TYR A 61 -12.47 24.51 17.04
CA TYR A 61 -11.04 24.27 16.83
C TYR A 61 -10.59 24.68 15.43
N LEU A 62 -11.42 24.48 14.40
CA LEU A 62 -11.16 25.00 13.06
C LEU A 62 -11.03 26.53 13.07
N LYS A 63 -11.98 27.25 13.69
CA LYS A 63 -11.92 28.73 13.77
C LYS A 63 -10.65 29.23 14.46
N SER A 64 -10.26 28.63 15.58
CA SER A 64 -9.06 29.03 16.31
C SER A 64 -7.78 28.71 15.52
N THR A 65 -7.74 27.56 14.83
CA THR A 65 -6.61 27.15 14.00
C THR A 65 -6.45 28.03 12.77
N VAL A 66 -7.55 28.38 12.09
CA VAL A 66 -7.54 29.32 10.95
C VAL A 66 -7.06 30.71 11.39
N ARG A 67 -7.52 31.21 12.54
CA ARG A 67 -7.03 32.48 13.11
C ARG A 67 -5.52 32.45 13.35
N ARG A 68 -5.03 31.40 14.01
CA ARG A 68 -3.59 31.22 14.27
C ARG A 68 -2.77 31.20 12.97
N TRP A 69 -3.26 30.54 11.93
CA TRP A 69 -2.57 30.54 10.64
C TRP A 69 -2.58 31.91 9.96
N ASN A 70 -3.69 32.65 10.04
CA ASN A 70 -3.74 34.04 9.54
C ASN A 70 -2.71 34.92 10.25
N ASP A 71 -2.54 34.77 11.56
CA ASP A 71 -1.53 35.51 12.33
C ASP A 71 -0.11 35.15 11.90
N ILE A 72 0.17 33.87 11.65
CA ILE A 72 1.48 33.39 11.15
C ILE A 72 1.78 33.92 9.75
N LEU A 73 0.75 34.05 8.90
CA LEU A 73 0.85 34.50 7.52
C LEU A 73 0.66 36.02 7.37
N ALA A 74 0.58 36.74 8.50
CA ALA A 74 0.51 38.18 8.53
C ALA A 74 1.85 38.77 8.02
N GLY A 75 1.76 39.65 7.01
CA GLY A 75 2.94 40.19 6.31
C GLY A 75 3.14 39.71 4.88
N GLY A 76 2.12 39.11 4.26
CA GLY A 76 2.10 38.78 2.83
C GLY A 76 2.62 37.38 2.48
N GLN A 77 2.84 36.53 3.47
CA GLN A 77 3.36 35.16 3.28
C GLN A 77 2.32 34.20 2.68
N HIS A 78 1.05 34.60 2.64
CA HIS A 78 -0.04 33.94 1.92
C HIS A 78 0.34 33.57 0.47
N ARG A 79 1.20 34.38 -0.17
CA ARG A 79 1.69 34.14 -1.53
C ARG A 79 2.59 32.90 -1.66
N HIS A 80 3.11 32.36 -0.57
CA HIS A 80 3.98 31.18 -0.58
C HIS A 80 3.18 29.88 -0.51
N VAL A 81 1.95 29.91 0.01
CA VAL A 81 1.08 28.73 0.11
C VAL A 81 0.73 28.22 -1.28
N ARG A 82 1.04 26.95 -1.54
CA ARG A 82 0.75 26.23 -2.79
C ARG A 82 -0.20 25.06 -2.57
N ARG A 83 -0.20 24.46 -1.39
CA ARG A 83 -1.04 23.30 -1.06
C ARG A 83 -1.65 23.42 0.32
N LEU A 84 -2.91 23.03 0.44
CA LEU A 84 -3.63 22.98 1.71
C LEU A 84 -4.25 21.60 1.88
N LYS A 85 -4.02 20.96 3.02
CA LYS A 85 -4.67 19.70 3.40
C LYS A 85 -5.54 19.91 4.61
N ILE A 86 -6.80 19.49 4.50
CA ILE A 86 -7.77 19.46 5.57
C ILE A 86 -7.98 18.00 5.94
N SER A 87 -7.56 17.60 7.13
CA SER A 87 -7.63 16.22 7.62
C SER A 87 -8.39 16.18 8.95
N GLU A 88 -8.84 15.00 9.37
CA GLU A 88 -9.51 14.83 10.66
C GLU A 88 -8.53 14.47 11.79
N PHE A 89 -8.81 14.93 13.00
CA PHE A 89 -8.08 14.50 14.19
C PHE A 89 -8.66 13.18 14.70
N MET A 90 -7.93 12.08 14.57
CA MET A 90 -8.35 10.80 15.17
C MET A 90 -8.33 10.91 16.70
N THR A 91 -9.49 10.79 17.33
CA THR A 91 -9.59 10.71 18.79
C THR A 91 -9.15 9.34 19.30
N THR A 92 -8.91 9.20 20.60
CA THR A 92 -8.59 7.90 21.22
C THR A 92 -9.72 6.89 21.03
N GLU A 93 -10.97 7.34 21.05
CA GLU A 93 -12.15 6.50 20.81
C GLU A 93 -12.24 6.06 19.34
N ASP A 94 -11.89 6.93 18.38
CA ASP A 94 -11.78 6.54 16.97
C ASP A 94 -10.66 5.51 16.75
N LYS A 95 -9.56 5.62 17.51
CA LYS A 95 -8.46 4.63 17.53
C LYS A 95 -8.91 3.30 18.14
N ASP A 96 -9.78 3.32 19.15
CA ASP A 96 -10.34 2.11 19.75
C ASP A 96 -11.38 1.44 18.83
N ILE A 97 -12.20 2.21 18.13
CA ILE A 97 -13.13 1.71 17.10
C ILE A 97 -12.35 1.12 15.93
N ALA A 98 -11.30 1.80 15.48
CA ALA A 98 -10.33 1.26 14.52
C ALA A 98 -9.77 -0.08 15.02
N ALA A 99 -9.35 -0.16 16.29
CA ALA A 99 -8.83 -1.40 16.86
C ALA A 99 -9.87 -2.54 16.90
N ARG A 100 -11.12 -2.25 17.27
CA ARG A 100 -12.22 -3.23 17.34
C ARG A 100 -12.71 -3.70 15.96
N THR A 101 -12.64 -2.85 14.94
CA THR A 101 -13.01 -3.18 13.55
C THR A 101 -11.91 -3.90 12.78
N GLY A 102 -10.85 -4.36 13.46
CA GLY A 102 -9.74 -5.10 12.86
C GLY A 102 -8.59 -4.24 12.33
N ARG A 103 -8.67 -2.90 12.35
CA ARG A 103 -7.52 -2.07 11.95
C ARG A 103 -6.28 -2.30 12.82
N ARG A 104 -6.43 -2.74 14.09
CA ARG A 104 -5.27 -3.04 14.97
C ARG A 104 -4.71 -4.45 14.78
N ARG A 105 -5.55 -5.46 14.51
CA ARG A 105 -5.06 -6.82 14.19
C ARG A 105 -4.25 -6.87 12.88
N GLN A 106 -4.53 -5.98 11.91
CA GLN A 106 -3.67 -5.80 10.73
C GLN A 106 -2.53 -4.80 10.96
N LYS A 107 -2.64 -3.87 11.92
CA LYS A 107 -1.50 -3.04 12.35
C LYS A 107 -0.38 -3.88 12.96
N GLU A 108 -0.73 -5.00 13.59
CA GLU A 108 0.22 -6.00 14.12
C GLU A 108 0.92 -6.82 13.01
N ASN A 109 0.52 -6.72 11.73
CA ASN A 109 1.15 -7.46 10.63
C ASN A 109 1.63 -6.59 9.45
N LEU A 110 1.29 -5.29 9.39
CA LEU A 110 1.70 -4.41 8.28
C LEU A 110 2.06 -2.99 8.77
N TYR A 111 3.36 -2.83 9.02
CA TYR A 111 4.18 -1.67 8.66
C TYR A 111 3.66 -0.26 8.97
N GLU A 112 3.91 0.20 10.19
CA GLU A 112 4.05 1.62 10.55
C GLU A 112 5.11 1.66 11.67
N GLU A 113 6.19 2.44 11.68
CA GLU A 113 6.47 3.80 11.25
C GLU A 113 7.98 3.92 10.90
N GLU A 114 8.37 4.94 10.14
CA GLU A 114 9.76 5.34 9.77
C GLU A 114 10.53 4.59 8.67
N GLY A 115 10.04 3.44 8.17
CA GLY A 115 10.78 2.62 7.20
C GLY A 115 10.28 2.58 5.77
N ASP A 116 8.97 2.59 5.54
CA ASP A 116 8.41 2.20 4.24
C ASP A 116 8.27 3.37 3.27
N GLU A 117 9.38 3.68 2.59
CA GLU A 117 9.36 4.37 1.29
C GLU A 117 8.55 3.61 0.22
N TRP A 118 8.14 2.35 0.50
CA TRP A 118 7.28 1.52 -0.34
C TRP A 118 5.78 1.64 -0.08
N ASN A 119 5.36 2.33 0.98
CA ASN A 119 3.94 2.64 1.23
C ASN A 119 3.40 3.46 0.04
N THR A 120 2.11 3.30 -0.30
CA THR A 120 1.20 3.92 -1.30
C THR A 120 1.61 5.10 -2.18
N ARG A 121 2.66 5.83 -1.82
CA ARG A 121 3.38 6.88 -2.55
C ARG A 121 3.52 6.58 -4.05
N HIS A 122 3.71 5.34 -4.48
CA HIS A 122 4.01 5.05 -5.88
C HIS A 122 2.79 4.88 -6.79
N TYR A 123 1.59 4.67 -6.25
CA TYR A 123 0.39 4.42 -7.06
C TYR A 123 -0.11 5.66 -7.80
N PHE A 124 -0.02 6.82 -7.16
CA PHE A 124 -0.55 8.06 -7.71
C PHE A 124 0.51 8.92 -8.37
N GLN A 125 0.22 9.38 -9.59
CA GLN A 125 1.07 10.34 -10.30
C GLN A 125 0.75 11.78 -9.89
N MET A 126 0.84 12.05 -8.59
CA MET A 126 0.62 13.37 -8.01
C MET A 126 1.65 13.65 -6.91
N HIS A 127 1.67 14.88 -6.40
CA HIS A 127 2.57 15.28 -5.32
C HIS A 127 2.29 14.51 -4.03
N ASP A 128 3.33 14.13 -3.29
CA ASP A 128 3.28 13.30 -2.08
C ASP A 128 2.26 13.81 -1.04
N PHE A 129 2.30 15.12 -0.75
CA PHE A 129 1.32 15.80 0.13
C PHE A 129 -0.17 15.60 -0.26
N CYS A 130 -0.46 15.33 -1.53
CA CYS A 130 -1.82 15.17 -2.05
C CYS A 130 -2.29 13.71 -2.08
N ARG A 131 -1.40 12.74 -1.86
CA ARG A 131 -1.74 11.32 -1.95
C ARG A 131 -2.59 10.88 -0.75
N PRO A 132 -3.57 9.99 -0.97
CA PRO A 132 -4.26 9.33 0.13
C PRO A 132 -3.29 8.40 0.86
N SER A 133 -3.55 8.18 2.13
CA SER A 133 -2.82 7.19 2.94
C SER A 133 -3.22 5.76 2.57
N HIS A 134 -2.45 4.78 3.07
CA HIS A 134 -2.84 3.37 3.01
C HIS A 134 -4.22 3.14 3.62
N GLU A 135 -4.49 3.74 4.78
CA GLU A 135 -5.79 3.61 5.44
C GLU A 135 -6.94 4.15 4.59
N ASP A 136 -6.73 5.27 3.91
CA ASP A 136 -7.74 5.86 3.02
C ASP A 136 -8.06 4.92 1.85
N MET A 137 -7.04 4.26 1.29
CA MET A 137 -7.18 3.36 0.13
C MET A 137 -7.86 2.04 0.46
N TRP A 138 -7.61 1.48 1.65
CA TRP A 138 -8.07 0.14 2.01
C TRP A 138 -9.31 0.14 2.89
N TYR A 139 -9.42 1.13 3.78
CA TYR A 139 -10.56 1.21 4.69
C TYR A 139 -11.48 2.36 4.32
N GLY A 140 -10.97 3.53 3.92
CA GLY A 140 -11.80 4.73 3.73
C GLY A 140 -12.41 5.27 5.04
N ALA A 141 -13.34 6.24 4.96
CA ALA A 141 -13.97 6.86 6.14
C ALA A 141 -15.16 6.04 6.69
N TYR A 142 -15.35 6.01 8.02
CA TYR A 142 -16.42 5.25 8.67
C TYR A 142 -17.79 5.95 8.69
N SER A 143 -17.82 7.28 8.67
CA SER A 143 -19.06 8.06 8.58
C SER A 143 -18.74 9.48 8.12
N ILE A 144 -19.67 10.11 7.40
CA ILE A 144 -19.52 11.51 6.98
C ILE A 144 -20.48 12.39 7.76
N ARG A 145 -19.92 13.43 8.40
CA ARG A 145 -20.67 14.37 9.24
C ARG A 145 -21.05 15.61 8.45
N GLU A 146 -22.31 16.04 8.60
CA GLU A 146 -22.75 17.30 8.00
C GLU A 146 -22.13 18.51 8.72
N PRO A 147 -21.58 19.48 7.98
CA PRO A 147 -20.99 20.68 8.55
C PRO A 147 -22.05 21.71 8.99
N HIS A 148 -21.83 22.36 10.14
CA HIS A 148 -22.57 23.57 10.52
C HIS A 148 -22.08 24.79 9.70
N SER A 149 -22.95 25.37 8.86
CA SER A 149 -22.63 26.44 7.88
C SER A 149 -21.71 27.56 8.41
N GLU A 150 -22.05 28.18 9.53
CA GLU A 150 -21.34 29.35 10.10
C GLU A 150 -19.88 29.09 10.51
N SER A 151 -19.45 27.83 10.57
CA SER A 151 -18.07 27.50 10.95
C SER A 151 -17.12 27.41 9.77
N TRP A 152 -17.65 27.15 8.57
CA TRP A 152 -16.84 26.88 7.38
C TRP A 152 -16.65 28.09 6.47
N ASP A 153 -17.40 29.17 6.67
CA ASP A 153 -17.15 30.46 6.01
C ASP A 153 -15.74 30.99 6.33
N SER A 154 -15.29 30.76 7.56
CA SER A 154 -13.93 31.11 7.98
C SER A 154 -12.86 30.39 7.15
N LEU A 155 -13.10 29.11 6.82
CA LEU A 155 -12.22 28.31 5.99
C LEU A 155 -12.27 28.76 4.52
N SER A 156 -13.47 29.07 4.01
CA SER A 156 -13.63 29.57 2.63
C SER A 156 -12.86 30.88 2.44
N ASN A 157 -13.01 31.83 3.37
CA ASN A 157 -12.27 33.09 3.36
C ASN A 157 -10.75 32.88 3.46
N PHE A 158 -10.33 31.93 4.29
CA PHE A 158 -8.93 31.56 4.44
C PHE A 158 -8.32 30.99 3.15
N ILE A 159 -9.03 30.08 2.47
CA ILE A 159 -8.61 29.53 1.18
C ILE A 159 -8.52 30.64 0.12
N ASN A 160 -9.48 31.56 0.14
CA ASN A 160 -9.50 32.68 -0.81
C ASN A 160 -8.30 33.64 -0.63
N ALA A 161 -7.76 33.73 0.58
CA ALA A 161 -6.59 34.56 0.87
C ALA A 161 -5.28 34.05 0.24
N PHE A 162 -5.25 32.84 -0.34
CA PHE A 162 -4.04 32.23 -0.93
C PHE A 162 -3.99 32.38 -2.44
N PRO A 163 -3.38 33.45 -3.02
CA PRO A 163 -3.42 33.70 -4.46
C PRO A 163 -2.71 32.63 -5.29
N GLY A 164 -1.73 31.92 -4.72
CA GLY A 164 -0.97 30.88 -5.43
C GLY A 164 -1.35 29.45 -5.08
N LEU A 165 -2.47 29.21 -4.40
CA LEU A 165 -2.94 27.86 -4.06
C LEU A 165 -3.22 27.06 -5.36
N ARG A 166 -2.64 25.87 -5.47
CA ARG A 166 -2.77 24.97 -6.63
C ARG A 166 -3.53 23.69 -6.29
N ASP A 167 -3.30 23.16 -5.09
CA ASP A 167 -3.84 21.88 -4.64
C ASP A 167 -4.59 22.05 -3.32
N LEU A 168 -5.82 21.56 -3.27
CA LEU A 168 -6.62 21.45 -2.06
C LEU A 168 -6.93 19.97 -1.81
N VAL A 169 -6.53 19.48 -0.65
CA VAL A 169 -6.76 18.09 -0.24
C VAL A 169 -7.81 18.08 0.84
N TRP A 170 -8.92 17.40 0.55
CA TRP A 170 -10.00 17.13 1.48
C TRP A 170 -9.93 15.68 1.96
N ALA A 171 -9.34 15.50 3.13
CA ALA A 171 -9.15 14.22 3.83
C ALA A 171 -9.91 14.19 5.16
N ALA A 172 -10.92 15.04 5.32
CA ALA A 172 -11.79 15.04 6.49
C ALA A 172 -13.04 14.21 6.19
N GLY A 173 -13.54 13.45 7.17
CA GLY A 173 -14.83 12.74 7.11
C GLY A 173 -16.05 13.68 7.18
N TRP A 174 -15.98 14.85 6.54
CA TRP A 174 -17.00 15.90 6.59
C TRP A 174 -17.39 16.30 5.17
N TYR A 175 -18.62 16.77 4.96
CA TYR A 175 -18.99 17.30 3.63
C TYR A 175 -18.12 18.49 3.28
N ILE A 176 -17.79 18.61 1.99
CA ILE A 176 -17.09 19.76 1.47
C ILE A 176 -18.04 20.96 1.49
N PRO A 177 -17.74 22.07 2.18
CA PRO A 177 -18.65 23.21 2.23
C PRO A 177 -18.87 23.80 0.82
N PRO A 178 -20.08 24.28 0.49
CA PRO A 178 -20.37 24.87 -0.82
C PRO A 178 -19.41 26.01 -1.20
N GLY A 179 -19.03 26.87 -0.24
CA GLY A 179 -18.05 27.94 -0.48
C GLY A 179 -16.68 27.42 -0.92
N VAL A 180 -16.25 26.26 -0.42
CA VAL A 180 -15.00 25.61 -0.82
C VAL A 180 -15.10 25.05 -2.25
N LEU A 181 -16.25 24.47 -2.61
CA LEU A 181 -16.50 23.99 -3.99
C LEU A 181 -16.47 25.15 -4.99
N SER A 182 -17.17 26.25 -4.69
CA SER A 182 -17.21 27.44 -5.55
C SER A 182 -15.81 28.03 -5.76
N ILE A 183 -15.04 28.23 -4.68
CA ILE A 183 -13.67 28.76 -4.78
C ILE A 183 -12.78 27.84 -5.62
N SER A 184 -12.92 26.51 -5.45
CA SER A 184 -12.14 25.53 -6.20
C SER A 184 -12.45 25.60 -7.70
N ALA A 185 -13.73 25.72 -8.06
CA ALA A 185 -14.18 25.87 -9.43
C ALA A 185 -13.69 27.17 -10.07
N GLU A 186 -13.92 28.31 -9.42
CA GLU A 186 -13.60 29.65 -9.93
C GLU A 186 -12.09 29.83 -10.17
N ARG A 187 -11.28 29.32 -9.24
CA ARG A 187 -9.83 29.47 -9.26
C ARG A 187 -9.09 28.29 -9.91
N ARG A 188 -9.83 27.27 -10.36
CA ARG A 188 -9.30 26.00 -10.87
C ARG A 188 -8.24 25.38 -9.96
N ILE A 189 -8.52 25.35 -8.66
CA ILE A 189 -7.68 24.67 -7.68
C ILE A 189 -7.96 23.16 -7.81
N ARG A 190 -6.91 22.35 -8.00
CA ARG A 190 -7.04 20.90 -8.08
C ARG A 190 -7.53 20.37 -6.74
N LEU A 191 -8.74 19.84 -6.75
CA LEU A 191 -9.39 19.27 -5.57
C LEU A 191 -9.11 17.76 -5.51
N HIS A 192 -8.52 17.32 -4.41
CA HIS A 192 -8.25 15.92 -4.10
C HIS A 192 -9.16 15.50 -2.94
N VAL A 193 -10.00 14.48 -3.12
CA VAL A 193 -10.95 14.02 -2.10
C VAL A 193 -10.59 12.60 -1.67
N HIS A 194 -10.05 12.43 -0.46
CA HIS A 194 -9.63 11.12 0.07
C HIS A 194 -10.81 10.31 0.64
N HIS A 195 -11.95 10.97 0.88
CA HIS A 195 -13.17 10.34 1.37
C HIS A 195 -14.36 10.80 0.53
N PHE A 196 -14.43 10.30 -0.70
CA PHE A 196 -15.50 10.67 -1.63
C PHE A 196 -16.78 9.88 -1.34
N TYR A 197 -17.90 10.60 -1.22
CA TYR A 197 -19.20 10.04 -0.88
C TYR A 197 -20.32 10.94 -1.40
N LEU A 198 -21.40 10.31 -1.87
CA LEU A 198 -22.58 10.97 -2.42
C LEU A 198 -23.82 10.51 -1.66
N PRO A 199 -24.10 11.11 -0.49
CA PRO A 199 -25.15 10.65 0.42
C PRO A 199 -26.54 10.66 -0.20
N SER A 200 -26.85 11.60 -1.10
CA SER A 200 -28.13 11.61 -1.79
C SER A 200 -28.32 10.43 -2.76
N LEU A 201 -27.24 9.72 -3.11
CA LEU A 201 -27.27 8.48 -3.88
C LEU A 201 -27.36 7.22 -3.01
N VAL A 202 -27.31 7.37 -1.68
CA VAL A 202 -27.63 6.30 -0.73
C VAL A 202 -29.09 6.43 -0.32
N GLN A 203 -29.94 5.60 -0.91
CA GLN A 203 -31.38 5.76 -0.87
C GLN A 203 -32.08 4.52 -0.33
N VAL A 204 -33.31 4.71 0.16
CA VAL A 204 -34.24 3.60 0.33
C VAL A 204 -34.58 3.06 -1.06
N ARG A 205 -34.73 1.73 -1.19
CA ARG A 205 -34.89 1.02 -2.47
C ARG A 205 -35.95 1.66 -3.39
N ASP A 206 -37.11 1.98 -2.85
CA ASP A 206 -38.24 2.55 -3.58
C ASP A 206 -38.94 3.64 -2.74
N PRO A 207 -39.41 4.76 -3.35
CA PRO A 207 -39.18 5.19 -4.73
C PRO A 207 -37.80 5.86 -4.94
N PRO A 208 -37.26 5.88 -6.18
CA PRO A 208 -36.00 6.54 -6.48
C PRO A 208 -36.11 8.05 -6.28
N LYS A 209 -35.07 8.65 -5.69
CA LYS A 209 -35.00 10.09 -5.38
C LYS A 209 -33.95 10.80 -6.25
N PRO A 210 -34.17 12.08 -6.57
CA PRO A 210 -33.16 12.88 -7.26
C PRO A 210 -31.93 13.12 -6.38
N VAL A 211 -30.78 13.27 -7.04
CA VAL A 211 -29.53 13.70 -6.42
C VAL A 211 -29.68 15.10 -5.83
N SER A 212 -29.01 15.37 -4.73
CA SER A 212 -28.96 16.73 -4.17
C SER A 212 -28.17 17.66 -5.10
N ALA A 213 -28.50 18.95 -5.10
CA ALA A 213 -27.75 19.95 -5.87
C ALA A 213 -26.27 20.00 -5.47
N HIS A 214 -25.97 19.72 -4.20
CA HIS A 214 -24.61 19.70 -3.66
C HIS A 214 -23.79 18.53 -4.22
N ASP A 215 -24.34 17.32 -4.15
CA ASP A 215 -23.69 16.10 -4.64
C ASP A 215 -23.49 16.17 -6.16
N TYR A 216 -24.48 16.70 -6.88
CA TYR A 216 -24.37 16.92 -8.32
C TYR A 216 -23.27 17.94 -8.65
N ALA A 217 -23.19 19.06 -7.92
CA ALA A 217 -22.14 20.06 -8.11
C ALA A 217 -20.73 19.48 -7.90
N LEU A 218 -20.57 18.57 -6.93
CA LEU A 218 -19.31 17.84 -6.72
C LEU A 218 -19.00 16.88 -7.88
N CYS A 219 -19.99 16.16 -8.41
CA CYS A 219 -19.82 15.26 -9.55
C CYS A 219 -19.43 15.99 -10.84
N THR A 220 -19.93 17.21 -11.04
CA THR A 220 -19.67 18.02 -12.24
C THR A 220 -18.51 18.99 -12.08
N LEU A 221 -17.78 18.94 -10.96
CA LEU A 221 -16.78 19.95 -10.62
C LEU A 221 -15.59 19.87 -11.59
N PRO A 222 -15.30 20.92 -12.38
CA PRO A 222 -14.22 20.87 -13.36
C PRO A 222 -12.84 20.71 -12.73
N SER A 223 -12.65 21.20 -11.50
CA SER A 223 -11.35 21.18 -10.82
C SER A 223 -11.15 19.94 -9.94
N LEU A 224 -12.10 18.99 -9.93
CA LEU A 224 -11.96 17.72 -9.22
C LEU A 224 -10.91 16.85 -9.93
N TYR A 225 -9.82 16.56 -9.22
CA TYR A 225 -8.62 15.95 -9.82
C TYR A 225 -8.39 14.50 -9.35
N SER A 226 -8.71 14.18 -8.10
CA SER A 226 -8.61 12.80 -7.61
C SER A 226 -9.66 12.45 -6.57
N ILE A 227 -10.15 11.22 -6.60
CA ILE A 227 -11.10 10.69 -5.62
C ILE A 227 -10.67 9.32 -5.10
N THR A 228 -10.92 9.09 -3.81
CA THR A 228 -10.94 7.77 -3.19
C THR A 228 -12.36 7.51 -2.72
N VAL A 229 -13.04 6.54 -3.35
CA VAL A 229 -14.48 6.31 -3.21
C VAL A 229 -14.76 4.93 -2.64
N ARG A 230 -15.69 4.85 -1.68
CA ARG A 230 -16.29 3.58 -1.27
C ARG A 230 -17.58 3.37 -2.04
N ALA A 231 -17.63 2.31 -2.85
CA ALA A 231 -18.69 2.07 -3.82
C ALA A 231 -19.44 0.76 -3.55
N SER A 232 -19.78 0.45 -2.29
CA SER A 232 -20.62 -0.73 -1.99
C SER A 232 -22.01 -0.57 -2.59
N PRO A 233 -22.59 -1.58 -3.26
CA PRO A 233 -23.92 -1.47 -3.89
C PRO A 233 -25.04 -1.42 -2.83
N LEU A 234 -24.78 -2.01 -1.67
CA LEU A 234 -25.68 -2.11 -0.53
C LEU A 234 -25.00 -1.55 0.72
N VAL A 235 -25.77 -0.85 1.54
CA VAL A 235 -25.30 -0.24 2.79
C VAL A 235 -26.24 -0.63 3.92
N SER A 236 -25.77 -0.47 5.16
CA SER A 236 -26.56 -0.79 6.36
C SER A 236 -27.95 -0.15 6.35
N GLY A 237 -28.91 -0.86 6.92
CA GLY A 237 -30.33 -0.55 6.91
C GLY A 237 -31.03 -0.85 5.59
N GLY A 238 -30.49 -1.76 4.76
CA GLY A 238 -31.09 -2.15 3.47
C GLY A 238 -31.13 -1.04 2.42
N ARG A 239 -30.22 -0.08 2.51
CA ARG A 239 -30.17 1.04 1.56
C ARG A 239 -29.39 0.66 0.31
N VAL A 240 -29.85 1.16 -0.84
CA VAL A 240 -29.17 1.02 -2.13
C VAL A 240 -28.26 2.23 -2.36
N ASN A 241 -27.07 1.99 -2.87
CA ASN A 241 -26.08 3.05 -3.10
C ASN A 241 -25.71 3.14 -4.58
N TYR A 242 -25.99 4.26 -5.22
CA TYR A 242 -25.71 4.50 -6.66
C TYR A 242 -24.44 5.32 -6.91
N THR A 243 -23.55 5.41 -5.93
CA THR A 243 -22.31 6.20 -6.04
C THR A 243 -21.40 5.67 -7.16
N GLN A 244 -21.35 4.36 -7.38
CA GLN A 244 -20.53 3.76 -8.43
C GLN A 244 -20.93 4.24 -9.82
N GLU A 245 -22.23 4.22 -10.12
CA GLU A 245 -22.73 4.63 -11.42
C GLU A 245 -22.51 6.12 -11.67
N ALA A 246 -22.63 6.95 -10.62
CA ALA A 246 -22.26 8.36 -10.70
C ALA A 246 -20.77 8.56 -10.99
N VAL A 247 -19.89 7.77 -10.33
CA VAL A 247 -18.44 7.79 -10.61
C VAL A 247 -18.16 7.38 -12.06
N MET A 248 -18.89 6.41 -12.62
CA MET A 248 -18.73 6.05 -14.03
C MET A 248 -19.11 7.20 -14.97
N GLN A 249 -20.12 8.00 -14.64
CA GLN A 249 -20.43 9.24 -15.38
C GLN A 249 -19.31 10.29 -15.25
N MET A 250 -18.74 10.44 -14.05
CA MET A 250 -17.58 11.33 -13.80
C MET A 250 -16.38 10.94 -14.65
N VAL A 251 -16.05 9.65 -14.67
CA VAL A 251 -14.97 9.06 -15.48
C VAL A 251 -15.24 9.18 -16.98
N ALA A 252 -16.51 9.17 -17.39
CA ALA A 252 -16.95 9.45 -18.76
C ALA A 252 -16.97 10.93 -19.14
N GLY A 253 -16.35 11.81 -18.35
CA GLY A 253 -16.16 13.21 -18.68
C GLY A 253 -17.14 14.17 -18.02
N LEU A 254 -18.03 13.72 -17.13
CA LEU A 254 -18.81 14.63 -16.28
C LEU A 254 -17.89 15.44 -15.35
N ALA A 255 -16.76 14.86 -14.92
CA ALA A 255 -15.67 15.54 -14.24
C ALA A 255 -14.44 15.61 -15.18
N PRO A 256 -14.24 16.70 -15.94
CA PRO A 256 -13.30 16.73 -17.07
C PRO A 256 -11.81 16.60 -16.68
N ASP A 257 -11.40 17.12 -15.52
CA ASP A 257 -10.00 17.07 -15.07
C ASP A 257 -9.73 15.89 -14.11
N LEU A 258 -10.68 14.97 -13.94
CA LEU A 258 -10.52 13.81 -13.06
C LEU A 258 -9.44 12.86 -13.63
N ALA A 259 -8.30 12.81 -12.93
CA ALA A 259 -7.11 12.09 -13.38
C ALA A 259 -6.83 10.81 -12.57
N HIS A 260 -7.28 10.73 -11.32
CA HIS A 260 -6.98 9.60 -10.44
C HIS A 260 -8.22 9.11 -9.67
N VAL A 261 -8.49 7.81 -9.76
CA VAL A 261 -9.62 7.17 -9.08
C VAL A 261 -9.10 5.96 -8.30
N CYS A 262 -9.46 5.89 -7.02
CA CYS A 262 -9.27 4.73 -6.16
C CYS A 262 -10.63 4.24 -5.65
N VAL A 263 -10.96 2.98 -5.92
CA VAL A 263 -12.21 2.36 -5.45
C VAL A 263 -11.89 1.45 -4.27
N VAL A 264 -12.23 1.91 -3.06
CA VAL A 264 -11.94 1.21 -1.81
C VAL A 264 -12.71 -0.12 -1.76
N PRO A 265 -12.10 -1.23 -1.27
CA PRO A 265 -12.80 -2.50 -1.14
C PRO A 265 -14.01 -2.35 -0.22
N THR A 266 -15.09 -3.04 -0.57
CA THR A 266 -16.20 -3.21 0.38
C THR A 266 -15.92 -4.45 1.20
N MET A 267 -15.41 -4.27 2.43
CA MET A 267 -15.44 -5.34 3.43
C MET A 267 -16.88 -5.48 3.89
N GLY A 268 -17.50 -6.64 3.68
CA GLY A 268 -18.83 -6.91 4.23
C GLY A 268 -18.76 -6.77 5.75
N SER A 269 -19.55 -5.88 6.33
CA SER A 269 -19.74 -5.91 7.78
C SER A 269 -20.43 -7.23 8.09
N GLY A 270 -19.73 -8.17 8.75
CA GLY A 270 -20.27 -9.46 9.17
C GLY A 270 -21.39 -9.38 10.22
N GLU A 271 -22.01 -8.22 10.37
CA GLU A 271 -23.19 -8.03 11.20
C GLU A 271 -24.43 -8.47 10.42
N LEU A 272 -25.20 -9.37 11.01
CA LEU A 272 -26.52 -9.77 10.54
C LEU A 272 -27.47 -8.56 10.58
N ASP A 273 -27.59 -7.85 9.47
CA ASP A 273 -28.54 -6.75 9.29
C ASP A 273 -29.79 -7.27 8.59
N PRO A 274 -30.95 -7.39 9.28
CA PRO A 274 -32.19 -7.89 8.68
C PRO A 274 -32.66 -7.07 7.47
N GLY A 275 -32.33 -5.77 7.43
CA GLY A 275 -32.65 -4.91 6.29
C GLY A 275 -31.78 -5.22 5.07
N LEU A 276 -30.54 -5.68 5.30
CA LEU A 276 -29.64 -6.13 4.24
C LEU A 276 -30.14 -7.44 3.62
N ASP A 277 -30.53 -8.42 4.44
CA ASP A 277 -31.08 -9.71 3.98
C ASP A 277 -32.31 -9.53 3.08
N GLN A 278 -33.25 -8.69 3.50
CA GLN A 278 -34.45 -8.40 2.73
C GLN A 278 -34.12 -7.71 1.39
N THR A 279 -33.14 -6.80 1.38
CA THR A 279 -32.75 -6.08 0.16
C THR A 279 -31.98 -6.98 -0.80
N ILE A 280 -31.16 -7.91 -0.28
CA ILE A 280 -30.50 -8.95 -1.06
C ILE A 280 -31.56 -9.82 -1.76
N LEU A 281 -32.57 -10.29 -1.02
CA LEU A 281 -33.66 -11.10 -1.57
C LEU A 281 -34.46 -10.38 -2.67
N LEU A 282 -34.73 -9.09 -2.47
CA LEU A 282 -35.51 -8.29 -3.42
C LEU A 282 -34.67 -7.82 -4.62
N GLY A 283 -33.35 -7.86 -4.53
CA GLY A 283 -32.43 -7.34 -5.53
C GLY A 283 -32.37 -5.80 -5.58
N ARG A 284 -31.24 -5.30 -6.09
CA ARG A 284 -30.97 -3.87 -6.29
C ARG A 284 -31.63 -3.39 -7.60
N PRO A 285 -32.46 -2.33 -7.58
CA PRO A 285 -33.03 -1.76 -8.80
C PRO A 285 -31.96 -1.05 -9.64
N ASP A 286 -32.19 -0.96 -10.95
CA ASP A 286 -31.30 -0.22 -11.85
C ASP A 286 -31.31 1.28 -11.53
N TRP A 287 -30.13 1.89 -11.58
CA TRP A 287 -30.01 3.33 -11.46
C TRP A 287 -30.74 4.06 -12.60
N LYS A 288 -31.63 4.99 -12.26
CA LYS A 288 -32.42 5.79 -13.22
C LYS A 288 -31.79 7.15 -13.56
N GLY A 289 -30.50 7.31 -13.23
CA GLY A 289 -29.75 8.56 -13.40
C GLY A 289 -29.93 9.53 -12.23
N PHE A 290 -29.30 10.70 -12.35
CA PHE A 290 -29.29 11.74 -11.31
C PHE A 290 -30.68 12.31 -10.98
N PHE A 291 -31.60 12.37 -11.95
CA PHE A 291 -32.91 13.01 -11.82
C PHE A 291 -34.05 12.09 -12.32
N PRO A 292 -34.40 11.03 -11.58
CA PRO A 292 -35.46 10.11 -11.96
C PRO A 292 -36.82 10.81 -12.00
N GLY A 293 -37.58 10.58 -13.07
CA GLY A 293 -38.95 11.13 -13.23
C GLY A 293 -39.06 12.55 -13.79
N GLN A 294 -37.94 13.26 -14.02
CA GLN A 294 -37.93 14.59 -14.69
C GLN A 294 -37.86 14.52 -16.22
N ILE A 295 -38.15 13.36 -16.82
CA ILE A 295 -38.39 13.26 -18.26
C ILE A 295 -39.81 13.78 -18.49
N ASN A 296 -39.93 15.04 -18.93
CA ASN A 296 -41.14 15.79 -19.32
C ASN A 296 -41.55 16.92 -18.35
N SER A 297 -40.85 18.06 -18.42
CA SER A 297 -41.46 19.41 -18.26
C SER A 297 -40.39 20.49 -18.13
N THR A 298 -39.58 20.71 -19.17
CA THR A 298 -38.94 21.99 -19.56
C THR A 298 -37.86 21.74 -20.63
N GLN A 299 -38.31 21.49 -21.85
CA GLN A 299 -37.63 21.99 -23.05
C GLN A 299 -38.66 22.98 -23.59
N GLU A 300 -38.49 24.30 -23.50
CA GLU A 300 -37.52 25.12 -24.23
C GLU A 300 -37.15 26.34 -23.37
N SER A 301 -35.97 26.34 -22.75
CA SER A 301 -35.21 27.56 -22.44
C SER A 301 -33.78 27.12 -22.11
N GLU A 302 -32.96 27.21 -23.14
CA GLU A 302 -31.51 27.38 -23.13
C GLU A 302 -30.66 26.43 -22.27
N GLY A 303 -30.13 25.41 -22.96
CA GLY A 303 -28.75 24.98 -22.75
C GLY A 303 -28.54 23.96 -21.63
N VAL A 304 -29.03 22.72 -21.83
CA VAL A 304 -28.43 21.43 -21.45
C VAL A 304 -29.54 20.39 -21.61
N THR A 305 -29.76 19.95 -22.85
CA THR A 305 -30.61 18.79 -23.12
C THR A 305 -29.79 17.76 -23.86
N ALA A 306 -29.83 16.55 -23.32
CA ALA A 306 -29.71 15.26 -23.99
C ALA A 306 -29.11 15.32 -25.39
N ARG A 307 -27.80 15.11 -25.47
CA ARG A 307 -27.16 14.60 -26.67
C ARG A 307 -27.67 13.17 -26.92
N SER A 308 -28.84 13.06 -27.54
CA SER A 308 -29.09 12.03 -28.53
C SER A 308 -28.26 12.37 -29.76
N SER A 309 -26.94 12.21 -29.66
CA SER A 309 -26.03 12.36 -30.79
C SER A 309 -25.27 11.06 -30.98
N SER A 310 -25.29 10.57 -32.21
CA SER A 310 -24.52 9.49 -32.82
C SER A 310 -22.99 9.73 -32.80
N SER A 311 -22.50 10.37 -31.75
CA SER A 311 -21.09 10.57 -31.42
C SER A 311 -20.75 9.62 -30.28
N PRO A 312 -19.62 8.88 -30.33
CA PRO A 312 -19.22 8.07 -29.19
C PRO A 312 -19.18 8.93 -27.91
N PRO A 313 -19.57 8.38 -26.74
CA PRO A 313 -19.49 9.11 -25.48
C PRO A 313 -18.07 9.68 -25.34
N SER A 314 -17.96 10.95 -24.94
CA SER A 314 -16.65 11.57 -24.74
C SER A 314 -15.92 10.80 -23.65
N ARG A 315 -14.98 9.92 -24.02
CA ARG A 315 -14.22 9.16 -23.01
C ARG A 315 -13.37 10.13 -22.19
N GLY A 316 -13.40 9.98 -20.87
CA GLY A 316 -12.46 10.70 -20.00
C GLY A 316 -11.02 10.26 -20.23
N LYS A 317 -10.08 10.90 -19.54
CA LYS A 317 -8.63 10.67 -19.72
C LYS A 317 -7.96 10.32 -18.40
N LEU A 318 -8.39 9.23 -17.79
CA LEU A 318 -7.88 8.80 -16.50
C LEU A 318 -6.38 8.43 -16.61
N GLN A 319 -5.59 8.84 -15.64
CA GLN A 319 -4.15 8.56 -15.56
C GLN A 319 -3.82 7.45 -14.55
N THR A 320 -4.60 7.36 -13.46
CA THR A 320 -4.44 6.33 -12.43
C THR A 320 -5.79 5.69 -12.11
N LEU A 321 -5.84 4.36 -12.15
CA LEU A 321 -6.96 3.55 -11.69
C LEU A 321 -6.46 2.55 -10.64
N ILE A 322 -7.04 2.61 -9.45
CA ILE A 322 -6.66 1.74 -8.33
C ILE A 322 -7.89 1.03 -7.81
N LEU A 323 -7.82 -0.29 -7.86
CA LEU A 323 -8.91 -1.21 -7.59
C LEU A 323 -8.41 -2.29 -6.60
N PRO A 324 -8.11 -1.92 -5.34
CA PRO A 324 -7.48 -2.80 -4.35
C PRO A 324 -8.28 -4.05 -3.97
N GLY A 325 -9.57 -4.11 -4.29
CA GLY A 325 -10.45 -5.19 -3.85
C GLY A 325 -11.34 -5.74 -4.95
N ASN A 326 -12.35 -6.50 -4.52
CA ASN A 326 -13.31 -7.11 -5.42
C ASN A 326 -14.08 -6.05 -6.22
N MET A 327 -13.86 -6.09 -7.54
CA MET A 327 -14.56 -5.26 -8.50
C MET A 327 -16.03 -5.65 -8.58
N LEU A 328 -16.91 -4.66 -8.54
CA LEU A 328 -18.31 -4.82 -8.92
C LEU A 328 -18.48 -4.76 -10.44
N ASP A 329 -17.65 -3.97 -11.13
CA ASP A 329 -17.65 -3.82 -12.59
C ASP A 329 -16.41 -4.44 -13.24
N ASP A 330 -16.58 -5.09 -14.39
CA ASP A 330 -15.47 -5.62 -15.18
C ASP A 330 -14.55 -4.50 -15.71
N ILE A 331 -13.27 -4.80 -15.92
CA ILE A 331 -12.31 -3.84 -16.48
C ILE A 331 -12.73 -3.32 -17.87
N GLU A 332 -13.48 -4.11 -18.64
CA GLU A 332 -14.07 -3.68 -19.91
C GLU A 332 -15.10 -2.55 -19.72
N HIS A 333 -15.84 -2.57 -18.61
CA HIS A 333 -16.80 -1.51 -18.28
C HIS A 333 -16.06 -0.18 -18.10
N TRP A 334 -14.90 -0.20 -17.44
CA TRP A 334 -14.02 0.97 -17.32
C TRP A 334 -13.48 1.42 -18.68
N ALA A 335 -13.02 0.49 -19.52
CA ALA A 335 -12.49 0.78 -20.85
C ALA A 335 -13.53 1.41 -21.81
N ARG A 336 -14.83 1.20 -21.55
CA ARG A 336 -15.91 1.86 -22.31
C ARG A 336 -16.06 3.35 -21.95
N HIS A 337 -15.76 3.73 -20.71
CA HIS A 337 -16.00 5.07 -20.17
C HIS A 337 -14.75 5.97 -20.17
N THR A 338 -13.55 5.40 -20.20
CA THR A 338 -12.30 6.17 -20.23
C THR A 338 -11.33 5.65 -21.28
N ASP A 339 -10.51 6.54 -21.82
CA ASP A 339 -9.46 6.20 -22.77
C ASP A 339 -8.27 5.60 -22.02
N PHE A 340 -8.17 4.27 -22.04
CA PHE A 340 -7.06 3.51 -21.42
C PHE A 340 -5.71 3.87 -22.02
N SER A 341 -5.67 4.45 -23.22
CA SER A 341 -4.41 4.84 -23.85
C SER A 341 -3.75 6.03 -23.16
N CYS A 342 -4.51 6.74 -22.30
CA CYS A 342 -4.01 7.77 -21.37
C CYS A 342 -3.58 7.21 -20.00
N LEU A 343 -3.94 5.96 -19.67
CA LEU A 343 -3.68 5.36 -18.37
C LEU A 343 -2.18 5.11 -18.18
N ARG A 344 -1.65 5.53 -17.02
CA ARG A 344 -0.22 5.43 -16.70
C ARG A 344 0.05 4.55 -15.48
N SER A 345 -0.93 4.37 -14.60
CA SER A 345 -0.84 3.51 -13.43
C SER A 345 -2.12 2.71 -13.24
N LEU A 346 -1.98 1.39 -13.08
CA LEU A 346 -3.08 0.47 -12.81
C LEU A 346 -2.73 -0.42 -11.63
N PHE A 347 -3.64 -0.51 -10.65
CA PHE A 347 -3.62 -1.54 -9.61
C PHE A 347 -4.97 -2.26 -9.61
N MET A 348 -4.94 -3.59 -9.71
CA MET A 348 -6.13 -4.44 -9.60
C MET A 348 -5.76 -5.88 -9.23
N PRO A 349 -6.65 -6.63 -8.55
CA PRO A 349 -6.50 -8.06 -8.40
C PRO A 349 -6.69 -8.78 -9.74
N TRP A 350 -5.94 -9.85 -9.93
CA TRP A 350 -6.03 -10.76 -11.06
C TRP A 350 -7.18 -11.73 -10.85
N LYS A 351 -8.35 -11.38 -11.40
CA LYS A 351 -9.48 -12.30 -11.50
C LYS A 351 -9.62 -12.78 -12.92
N ARG A 352 -9.87 -14.08 -13.14
CA ARG A 352 -10.01 -14.73 -14.46
C ARG A 352 -10.62 -13.84 -15.55
N ARG A 353 -11.85 -13.35 -15.33
CA ARG A 353 -12.56 -12.51 -16.31
C ARG A 353 -11.85 -11.18 -16.59
N ASN A 354 -11.40 -10.51 -15.54
CA ASN A 354 -10.73 -9.22 -15.63
C ASN A 354 -9.31 -9.33 -16.19
N GLY A 355 -8.56 -10.36 -15.84
CA GLY A 355 -7.21 -10.62 -16.35
C GLY A 355 -7.20 -10.90 -17.85
N ILE A 356 -8.12 -11.76 -18.33
CA ILE A 356 -8.28 -12.05 -19.77
C ILE A 356 -8.67 -10.79 -20.53
N ALA A 357 -9.65 -10.03 -20.03
CA ALA A 357 -10.06 -8.77 -20.65
C ALA A 357 -8.92 -7.75 -20.69
N LEU A 358 -8.13 -7.63 -19.61
CA LEU A 358 -6.97 -6.74 -19.56
C LEU A 358 -5.91 -7.13 -20.60
N ALA A 359 -5.62 -8.43 -20.73
CA ALA A 359 -4.70 -8.94 -21.75
C ALA A 359 -5.18 -8.63 -23.17
N ALA A 360 -6.48 -8.79 -23.44
CA ALA A 360 -7.07 -8.44 -24.73
C ALA A 360 -6.95 -6.94 -25.02
N ILE A 361 -7.26 -6.07 -24.06
CA ILE A 361 -7.11 -4.61 -24.17
C ILE A 361 -5.64 -4.24 -24.44
N ALA A 362 -4.70 -4.87 -23.74
CA ALA A 362 -3.26 -4.66 -23.95
C ALA A 362 -2.84 -5.04 -25.38
N SER A 363 -3.29 -6.19 -25.87
CA SER A 363 -2.97 -6.69 -27.22
C SER A 363 -3.49 -5.79 -28.35
N GLN A 364 -4.54 -5.01 -28.09
CA GLN A 364 -5.09 -4.02 -29.01
C GLN A 364 -4.28 -2.71 -29.04
N GLY A 365 -3.33 -2.54 -28.12
CA GLY A 365 -2.51 -1.33 -27.99
C GLY A 365 -3.15 -0.22 -27.14
N ASP A 366 -4.25 -0.53 -26.45
CA ASP A 366 -5.01 0.45 -25.66
C ASP A 366 -4.33 0.82 -24.34
N LEU A 367 -3.24 0.16 -23.94
CA LEU A 367 -2.47 0.46 -22.71
C LEU A 367 -1.09 1.08 -22.99
N LYS A 368 -0.92 1.76 -24.13
CA LYS A 368 0.39 2.27 -24.59
C LYS A 368 1.11 3.25 -23.64
N SER A 369 0.39 3.95 -22.77
CA SER A 369 0.98 4.92 -21.82
C SER A 369 1.27 4.32 -20.44
N LEU A 370 0.97 3.02 -20.23
CA LEU A 370 1.11 2.37 -18.94
C LEU A 370 2.58 2.28 -18.54
N LYS A 371 2.89 2.77 -17.33
CA LYS A 371 4.26 2.78 -16.77
C LYS A 371 4.37 1.99 -15.48
N LYS A 372 3.26 1.90 -14.74
CA LYS A 372 3.19 1.25 -13.43
C LYS A 372 2.04 0.25 -13.46
N LEU A 373 2.35 -1.01 -13.17
CA LEU A 373 1.36 -2.07 -13.11
C LEU A 373 1.51 -2.84 -11.80
N TYR A 374 0.39 -3.02 -11.12
CA TYR A 374 0.27 -3.79 -9.90
C TYR A 374 -0.83 -4.83 -10.09
N LEU A 375 -0.47 -6.09 -10.04
CA LEU A 375 -1.38 -7.22 -10.13
C LEU A 375 -1.28 -8.03 -8.84
N SER A 376 -2.38 -8.17 -8.12
CA SER A 376 -2.41 -9.01 -6.92
C SER A 376 -3.22 -10.29 -7.12
N CYS A 377 -3.02 -11.29 -6.28
CA CYS A 377 -3.83 -12.51 -6.26
C CYS A 377 -3.85 -13.26 -7.61
N ILE A 378 -2.71 -13.38 -8.29
CA ILE A 378 -2.61 -14.29 -9.44
C ILE A 378 -2.69 -15.72 -8.90
N ASP A 379 -3.67 -16.48 -9.37
CA ASP A 379 -3.97 -17.85 -8.95
C ASP A 379 -3.42 -18.86 -9.97
N ASP A 380 -2.97 -20.02 -9.50
CA ASP A 380 -2.66 -21.19 -10.34
C ASP A 380 -3.81 -22.19 -10.32
N ASP A 381 -4.82 -21.89 -11.12
CA ASP A 381 -5.81 -22.90 -11.45
C ASP A 381 -5.20 -23.82 -12.53
N GLU A 382 -4.47 -24.87 -12.13
CA GLU A 382 -3.87 -25.87 -13.03
C GLU A 382 -4.92 -26.49 -13.99
N THR A 383 -6.20 -26.42 -13.62
CA THR A 383 -7.30 -26.89 -14.46
C THR A 383 -7.57 -25.95 -15.65
N GLU A 384 -6.98 -24.75 -15.68
CA GLU A 384 -7.24 -23.71 -16.67
C GLU A 384 -5.97 -23.11 -17.31
N PRO A 385 -5.37 -23.79 -18.32
CA PRO A 385 -4.15 -23.34 -19.00
C PRO A 385 -4.27 -21.97 -19.70
N TYR A 386 -5.49 -21.47 -19.90
CA TYR A 386 -5.75 -20.17 -20.53
C TYR A 386 -5.37 -18.99 -19.63
N GLN A 387 -5.31 -19.16 -18.30
CA GLN A 387 -4.92 -18.08 -17.38
C GLN A 387 -3.44 -17.70 -17.57
N HIS A 388 -2.55 -18.70 -17.60
CA HIS A 388 -1.13 -18.53 -17.90
C HIS A 388 -0.91 -17.87 -19.26
N ALA A 389 -1.67 -18.30 -20.27
CA ALA A 389 -1.62 -17.70 -21.60
C ALA A 389 -2.03 -16.22 -21.59
N ALA A 390 -3.05 -15.84 -20.81
CA ALA A 390 -3.49 -14.45 -20.68
C ALA A 390 -2.45 -13.57 -19.97
N VAL A 391 -1.84 -14.05 -18.89
CA VAL A 391 -0.75 -13.32 -18.20
C VAL A 391 0.44 -13.11 -19.14
N ASN A 392 0.86 -14.16 -19.85
CA ASN A 392 1.95 -14.06 -20.83
C ASN A 392 1.61 -13.12 -21.98
N LEU A 393 0.38 -13.16 -22.49
CA LEU A 393 -0.10 -12.25 -23.53
C LEU A 393 -0.09 -10.79 -23.04
N LEU A 394 -0.52 -10.54 -21.80
CA LEU A 394 -0.50 -9.22 -21.20
C LEU A 394 0.92 -8.64 -21.19
N PHE A 395 1.87 -9.32 -20.54
CA PHE A 395 3.25 -8.81 -20.44
C PHE A 395 3.95 -8.71 -21.80
N SER A 396 3.65 -9.62 -22.73
CA SER A 396 4.20 -9.55 -24.10
C SER A 396 3.64 -8.37 -24.90
N SER A 397 2.43 -7.89 -24.58
CA SER A 397 1.75 -6.82 -25.33
C SER A 397 2.01 -5.42 -24.77
N LEU A 398 2.46 -5.31 -23.52
CA LEU A 398 2.71 -4.02 -22.88
C LEU A 398 4.03 -3.40 -23.34
N ASN A 399 4.06 -2.06 -23.40
CA ASN A 399 5.30 -1.31 -23.52
C ASN A 399 6.18 -1.53 -22.26
N PRO A 400 7.50 -1.35 -22.36
CA PRO A 400 8.40 -1.48 -21.21
C PRO A 400 7.93 -0.66 -20.01
N LEU A 401 7.67 -1.34 -18.89
CA LEU A 401 7.18 -0.73 -17.66
C LEU A 401 8.35 -0.12 -16.86
N GLU A 402 8.07 0.95 -16.12
CA GLU A 402 9.02 1.56 -15.18
C GLU A 402 8.92 0.90 -13.79
N ARG A 403 7.74 0.44 -13.41
CA ARG A 403 7.50 -0.27 -12.16
C ARG A 403 6.52 -1.42 -12.37
N LEU A 404 6.86 -2.58 -11.84
CA LEU A 404 6.01 -3.76 -11.84
C LEU A 404 5.95 -4.34 -10.43
N GLU A 405 4.74 -4.55 -9.93
CA GLU A 405 4.51 -5.30 -8.70
C GLU A 405 3.51 -6.42 -8.98
N VAL A 406 3.87 -7.64 -8.59
CA VAL A 406 3.07 -8.84 -8.80
C VAL A 406 2.99 -9.59 -7.48
N SER A 407 1.78 -9.95 -7.05
CA SER A 407 1.56 -10.90 -5.96
C SER A 407 0.78 -12.13 -6.40
N GLY A 408 1.11 -13.26 -5.80
CA GLY A 408 0.56 -14.57 -6.15
C GLY A 408 1.44 -15.31 -7.17
N TYR A 409 0.86 -16.30 -7.82
CA TYR A 409 1.58 -17.22 -8.68
C TYR A 409 2.23 -16.53 -9.89
N LEU A 410 3.51 -16.84 -10.13
CA LEU A 410 4.25 -16.37 -11.30
C LEU A 410 5.10 -17.51 -11.88
N SER A 411 4.79 -17.94 -13.11
CA SER A 411 5.55 -19.01 -13.76
C SER A 411 6.95 -18.55 -14.21
N PRO A 412 7.94 -19.46 -14.33
CA PRO A 412 9.26 -19.13 -14.88
C PRO A 412 9.20 -18.56 -16.31
N THR A 413 8.24 -19.03 -17.11
CA THR A 413 8.00 -18.53 -18.47
C THR A 413 7.57 -17.06 -18.44
N THR A 414 6.61 -16.72 -17.57
CA THR A 414 6.14 -15.34 -17.39
C THR A 414 7.26 -14.43 -16.89
N PHE A 415 8.05 -14.90 -15.92
CA PHE A 415 9.19 -14.15 -15.41
C PHE A 415 10.26 -13.88 -16.48
N ASN A 416 10.50 -14.84 -17.38
CA ASN A 416 11.41 -14.63 -18.50
C ASN A 416 10.88 -13.54 -19.45
N ILE A 417 9.58 -13.56 -19.77
CA ILE A 417 8.93 -12.50 -20.57
C ILE A 417 9.12 -11.14 -19.90
N ILE A 418 8.84 -11.05 -18.59
CA ILE A 418 9.02 -9.81 -17.82
C ILE A 418 10.46 -9.32 -17.90
N THR A 419 11.42 -10.21 -17.65
CA THR A 419 12.85 -9.89 -17.65
C THR A 419 13.32 -9.37 -19.01
N ARG A 420 12.90 -9.99 -20.11
CA ARG A 420 13.35 -9.61 -21.46
C ARG A 420 12.61 -8.39 -22.02
N GLN A 421 11.30 -8.31 -21.82
CA GLN A 421 10.46 -7.26 -22.40
C GLN A 421 10.48 -5.97 -21.59
N HIS A 422 10.47 -6.07 -20.25
CA HIS A 422 10.37 -4.92 -19.37
C HIS A 422 11.69 -4.57 -18.69
N GLY A 423 12.62 -5.52 -18.54
CA GLY A 423 13.92 -5.32 -17.88
C GLY A 423 14.62 -4.00 -18.24
N PRO A 424 14.78 -3.64 -19.53
CA PRO A 424 15.47 -2.40 -19.91
C PRO A 424 14.83 -1.11 -19.39
N GLY A 425 13.51 -1.12 -19.13
CA GLY A 425 12.77 0.03 -18.61
C GLY A 425 12.54 0.01 -17.09
N LEU A 426 12.66 -1.17 -16.46
CA LEU A 426 12.30 -1.37 -15.07
C LEU A 426 13.24 -0.64 -14.12
N ARG A 427 12.64 0.13 -13.20
CA ARG A 427 13.30 0.82 -12.09
C ARG A 427 12.93 0.24 -10.73
N ALA A 428 11.77 -0.41 -10.65
CA ALA A 428 11.28 -1.06 -9.45
C ALA A 428 10.56 -2.36 -9.82
N LEU A 429 10.95 -3.46 -9.20
CA LEU A 429 10.32 -4.77 -9.34
C LEU A 429 9.99 -5.30 -7.95
N ARG A 430 8.72 -5.63 -7.72
CA ARG A 430 8.26 -6.37 -6.55
C ARG A 430 7.57 -7.64 -6.98
N ILE A 431 8.02 -8.76 -6.44
CA ILE A 431 7.36 -10.05 -6.59
C ILE A 431 7.18 -10.55 -5.17
N SER A 432 5.95 -10.77 -4.73
CA SER A 432 5.66 -11.27 -3.38
C SER A 432 4.67 -12.43 -3.46
N PRO A 433 4.61 -13.34 -2.48
CA PRO A 433 3.53 -14.30 -2.42
C PRO A 433 2.22 -13.56 -2.13
N ASP A 434 1.08 -14.19 -2.39
CA ASP A 434 -0.21 -13.60 -2.04
C ASP A 434 -0.50 -13.86 -0.56
N PHE A 435 -0.85 -12.80 0.18
CA PHE A 435 -1.12 -12.84 1.62
C PHE A 435 -2.58 -12.45 1.96
N MET A 436 -3.42 -12.20 0.96
CA MET A 436 -4.65 -11.39 1.11
C MET A 436 -5.95 -12.16 1.37
N SER A 437 -5.94 -13.46 1.66
CA SER A 437 -7.18 -14.20 1.95
C SER A 437 -7.54 -14.15 3.44
N ASP A 438 -8.28 -13.12 3.86
CA ASP A 438 -8.88 -12.97 5.20
C ASP A 438 -10.12 -13.87 5.43
N HIS A 439 -10.60 -14.61 4.42
CA HIS A 439 -11.75 -15.48 4.54
C HIS A 439 -11.48 -16.80 3.81
N ASP A 440 -11.53 -17.87 4.59
CA ASP A 440 -11.32 -19.29 4.25
C ASP A 440 -9.86 -19.71 4.02
N GLU A 441 -9.37 -20.53 4.96
CA GLU A 441 -8.16 -21.37 4.94
C GLU A 441 -6.97 -20.89 4.08
N GLU A 442 -6.00 -20.29 4.78
CA GLU A 442 -4.54 -20.36 4.55
C GLU A 442 -4.10 -20.95 3.19
N GLN A 443 -4.09 -20.11 2.16
CA GLN A 443 -3.46 -20.42 0.88
C GLN A 443 -2.33 -19.43 0.63
N LEU A 444 -1.14 -19.74 1.15
CA LEU A 444 0.08 -19.22 0.54
C LEU A 444 0.35 -20.10 -0.69
N GLN A 445 -0.18 -19.73 -1.85
CA GLN A 445 0.23 -20.41 -3.08
C GLN A 445 1.73 -20.13 -3.30
N SER A 446 2.49 -21.21 -3.51
CA SER A 446 3.92 -21.13 -3.75
C SER A 446 4.20 -20.27 -5.00
N LEU A 447 5.16 -19.36 -4.87
CA LEU A 447 5.72 -18.69 -6.04
C LEU A 447 6.52 -19.72 -6.83
N LEU A 448 6.14 -20.01 -8.08
CA LEU A 448 6.96 -20.92 -8.90
C LEU A 448 8.34 -20.37 -9.25
N VAL A 449 8.52 -19.05 -9.25
CA VAL A 449 9.85 -18.47 -9.50
C VAL A 449 10.68 -18.59 -8.23
N THR A 450 11.61 -19.53 -8.24
CA THR A 450 12.68 -19.63 -7.24
C THR A 450 13.82 -18.70 -7.62
N PHE A 451 14.06 -17.67 -6.80
CA PHE A 451 15.14 -16.72 -6.99
C PHE A 451 16.50 -17.30 -6.59
N SER A 452 17.13 -18.01 -7.53
CA SER A 452 18.50 -18.50 -7.42
C SER A 452 19.52 -17.49 -7.98
N ALA A 453 20.81 -17.69 -7.67
CA ALA A 453 21.87 -16.83 -8.19
C ALA A 453 21.87 -16.70 -9.73
N PRO A 454 21.72 -17.77 -10.54
CA PRO A 454 21.62 -17.64 -11.99
C PRO A 454 20.43 -16.79 -12.47
N VAL A 455 19.28 -16.91 -11.82
CA VAL A 455 18.07 -16.13 -12.15
C VAL A 455 18.30 -14.65 -11.88
N LEU A 456 18.91 -14.30 -10.75
CA LEU A 456 19.24 -12.92 -10.41
C LEU A 456 20.34 -12.33 -11.30
N GLU A 457 21.30 -13.15 -11.73
CA GLU A 457 22.31 -12.74 -12.69
C GLU A 457 21.71 -12.43 -14.07
N GLU A 458 20.79 -13.27 -14.56
CA GLU A 458 20.06 -12.98 -15.80
C GLU A 458 19.22 -11.70 -15.66
N LEU A 459 18.55 -11.52 -14.52
CA LEU A 459 17.77 -10.31 -14.23
C LEU A 459 18.65 -9.06 -14.22
N ALA A 460 19.84 -9.13 -13.60
CA ALA A 460 20.79 -8.02 -13.54
C ALA A 460 21.30 -7.61 -14.92
N VAL A 461 21.51 -8.58 -15.83
CA VAL A 461 21.92 -8.32 -17.21
C VAL A 461 20.83 -7.61 -18.00
N HIS A 462 19.58 -8.03 -17.86
CA HIS A 462 18.46 -7.47 -18.62
C HIS A 462 17.85 -6.21 -17.99
N SER A 463 18.12 -5.94 -16.71
CA SER A 463 17.54 -4.82 -15.95
C SER A 463 18.60 -3.83 -15.43
N PRO A 464 19.35 -3.15 -16.32
CA PRO A 464 20.47 -2.29 -15.94
C PRO A 464 20.05 -1.03 -15.18
N HIS A 465 18.77 -0.64 -15.19
CA HIS A 465 18.26 0.55 -14.51
C HIS A 465 17.46 0.24 -13.24
N LEU A 466 17.46 -1.03 -12.80
CA LEU A 466 16.72 -1.45 -11.61
C LEU A 466 17.35 -0.82 -10.36
N MET A 467 16.55 -0.01 -9.67
CA MET A 467 16.95 0.70 -8.45
C MET A 467 16.36 0.06 -7.20
N HIS A 468 15.23 -0.64 -7.34
CA HIS A 468 14.51 -1.21 -6.23
C HIS A 468 14.06 -2.62 -6.57
N LEU A 469 14.36 -3.55 -5.67
CA LEU A 469 14.01 -4.96 -5.82
C LEU A 469 13.43 -5.47 -4.51
N ASP A 470 12.24 -6.05 -4.60
CA ASP A 470 11.56 -6.73 -3.51
C ASP A 470 11.18 -8.13 -3.97
N ILE A 471 11.81 -9.13 -3.37
CA ILE A 471 11.68 -10.54 -3.76
C ILE A 471 11.77 -11.47 -2.55
N PRO A 472 11.09 -12.62 -2.61
CA PRO A 472 11.28 -13.68 -1.65
C PRO A 472 12.47 -14.56 -2.04
N ILE A 473 13.27 -14.91 -1.04
CA ILE A 473 14.36 -15.86 -1.17
C ILE A 473 14.25 -16.89 -0.05
N SER A 474 14.68 -18.12 -0.28
CA SER A 474 14.70 -19.13 0.78
C SER A 474 15.94 -18.93 1.67
N ARG A 475 15.74 -18.90 2.99
CA ARG A 475 16.85 -19.03 3.96
C ARG A 475 17.25 -20.50 4.04
N THR A 476 18.54 -20.76 3.89
CA THR A 476 19.13 -22.10 3.86
C THR A 476 20.36 -22.13 4.77
N ARG A 477 20.16 -21.65 6.00
CA ARG A 477 21.15 -21.64 7.09
C ARG A 477 22.46 -20.94 6.72
N GLY A 478 22.42 -19.98 5.80
CA GLY A 478 23.59 -19.24 5.34
C GLY A 478 24.53 -20.04 4.44
N ASP A 479 24.07 -21.11 3.78
CA ASP A 479 24.92 -21.95 2.95
C ASP A 479 25.49 -21.22 1.71
N LYS A 480 26.31 -21.93 0.93
CA LYS A 480 26.94 -21.40 -0.28
C LYS A 480 25.93 -20.99 -1.36
N HIS A 481 24.75 -21.61 -1.41
CA HIS A 481 23.70 -21.25 -2.35
C HIS A 481 23.04 -19.93 -1.96
N GLU A 482 22.72 -19.75 -0.66
CA GLU A 482 22.21 -18.49 -0.10
C GLU A 482 23.20 -17.34 -0.31
N VAL A 483 24.47 -17.59 0.00
CA VAL A 483 25.55 -16.60 -0.18
C VAL A 483 25.72 -16.23 -1.66
N ALA A 484 25.54 -17.17 -2.58
CA ALA A 484 25.57 -16.88 -4.01
C ALA A 484 24.42 -15.94 -4.45
N ILE A 485 23.24 -16.05 -3.85
CA ILE A 485 22.09 -15.14 -4.11
C ILE A 485 22.47 -13.71 -3.72
N TYR A 486 22.98 -13.50 -2.50
CA TYR A 486 23.41 -12.16 -2.06
C TYR A 486 24.54 -11.59 -2.93
N ARG A 487 25.49 -12.42 -3.36
CA ARG A 487 26.53 -12.03 -4.32
C ARG A 487 25.94 -11.67 -5.69
N ALA A 488 24.92 -12.37 -6.16
CA ALA A 488 24.24 -12.03 -7.41
C ALA A 488 23.55 -10.66 -7.33
N LEU A 489 22.93 -10.32 -6.18
CA LEU A 489 22.35 -9.00 -5.95
C LEU A 489 23.38 -7.86 -6.02
N SER A 490 24.64 -8.13 -5.63
CA SER A 490 25.72 -7.13 -5.74
C SER A 490 26.09 -6.78 -7.19
N LYS A 491 25.66 -7.58 -8.18
CA LYS A 491 25.96 -7.37 -9.59
C LYS A 491 25.05 -6.34 -10.27
N PHE A 492 23.97 -5.91 -9.61
CA PHE A 492 23.09 -4.87 -10.16
C PHE A 492 23.78 -3.50 -10.10
N PRO A 493 23.85 -2.76 -11.21
CA PRO A 493 24.68 -1.55 -11.30
C PRO A 493 24.11 -0.32 -10.57
N HIS A 494 22.79 -0.28 -10.34
CA HIS A 494 22.08 0.88 -9.78
C HIS A 494 21.12 0.51 -8.66
N LEU A 495 21.26 -0.68 -8.07
CA LEU A 495 20.38 -1.15 -7.00
C LEU A 495 20.64 -0.33 -5.74
N GLU A 496 19.63 0.43 -5.31
CA GLU A 496 19.71 1.33 -4.15
C GLU A 496 18.92 0.76 -2.96
N HIS A 497 17.80 0.08 -3.24
CA HIS A 497 16.91 -0.46 -2.22
C HIS A 497 16.62 -1.94 -2.50
N VAL A 498 16.79 -2.76 -1.47
CA VAL A 498 16.46 -4.18 -1.51
C VAL A 498 15.55 -4.52 -0.34
N ALA A 499 14.46 -5.21 -0.61
CA ALA A 499 13.66 -5.88 0.40
C ALA A 499 13.71 -7.39 0.11
N LEU A 500 14.07 -8.17 1.12
CA LEU A 500 14.13 -9.62 1.03
C LEU A 500 13.11 -10.21 2.00
N GLU A 501 12.12 -10.87 1.42
CA GLU A 501 11.22 -11.74 2.17
C GLU A 501 11.95 -13.09 2.34
N LEU A 502 12.48 -13.34 3.55
CA LEU A 502 13.29 -14.50 3.86
C LEU A 502 12.39 -15.69 4.23
N GLY A 503 12.06 -16.49 3.23
CA GLY A 503 11.18 -17.63 3.36
C GLY A 503 11.85 -18.81 4.06
N PHE A 504 11.16 -19.38 5.05
CA PHE A 504 11.54 -20.66 5.67
C PHE A 504 10.32 -21.59 5.72
N ARG A 505 10.58 -22.91 5.72
CA ARG A 505 9.55 -23.95 5.89
C ARG A 505 9.77 -24.67 7.21
N VAL A 506 8.70 -25.24 7.76
CA VAL A 506 8.76 -26.06 8.97
C VAL A 506 8.86 -27.55 8.61
N THR A 507 8.45 -27.90 7.40
CA THR A 507 8.47 -29.25 6.83
C THR A 507 9.24 -29.26 5.51
N PRO A 508 9.71 -30.44 5.07
CA PRO A 508 10.28 -30.62 3.74
C PRO A 508 9.30 -30.22 2.63
N ASP A 509 9.85 -29.95 1.46
CA ASP A 509 9.04 -29.62 0.30
C ASP A 509 8.32 -30.87 -0.23
N THR A 510 6.99 -30.81 -0.26
CA THR A 510 6.14 -31.93 -0.68
C THR A 510 6.42 -32.34 -2.14
N GLU A 511 6.71 -31.38 -3.01
CA GLU A 511 7.01 -31.63 -4.43
C GLU A 511 8.31 -32.43 -4.64
N PHE A 512 9.25 -32.34 -3.70
CA PHE A 512 10.56 -32.98 -3.79
C PHE A 512 10.73 -34.15 -2.82
N TRP A 513 9.68 -34.49 -2.06
CA TRP A 513 9.69 -35.61 -1.14
C TRP A 513 9.39 -36.92 -1.85
N ASN A 514 10.18 -37.96 -1.59
CA ASN A 514 9.94 -39.29 -2.13
C ASN A 514 9.63 -40.26 -1.00
N GLU A 515 8.35 -40.58 -0.81
CA GLU A 515 7.91 -41.48 0.27
C GLU A 515 8.52 -42.89 0.19
N GLU A 516 8.87 -43.36 -1.01
CA GLU A 516 9.52 -44.67 -1.18
C GLU A 516 10.96 -44.68 -0.68
N CYS A 517 11.64 -43.53 -0.70
CA CYS A 517 13.04 -43.37 -0.29
C CYS A 517 13.17 -42.82 1.13
N ASP A 518 12.37 -41.81 1.47
CA ASP A 518 12.49 -40.98 2.67
C ASP A 518 11.49 -41.38 3.76
N GLY A 519 10.53 -42.25 3.44
CA GLY A 519 9.44 -42.66 4.34
C GLY A 519 8.24 -41.71 4.33
N PRO A 520 7.25 -41.91 5.21
CA PRO A 520 6.04 -41.08 5.25
C PRO A 520 6.39 -39.62 5.48
N HIS A 521 5.70 -38.72 4.76
CA HIS A 521 5.98 -37.29 4.85
C HIS A 521 5.71 -36.79 6.27
N PRO A 522 6.55 -35.90 6.84
CA PRO A 522 6.33 -35.36 8.18
C PRO A 522 4.96 -34.67 8.39
N LEU A 523 4.35 -34.18 7.31
CA LEU A 523 2.98 -33.62 7.32
C LEU A 523 1.91 -34.64 7.68
N GLU A 524 2.03 -35.87 7.17
CA GLU A 524 1.09 -36.95 7.47
C GLU A 524 1.17 -37.40 8.92
N LEU A 525 2.34 -37.20 9.54
CA LEU A 525 2.60 -37.54 10.94
C LEU A 525 2.16 -36.44 11.91
N ALA A 526 2.09 -35.19 11.44
CA ALA A 526 1.83 -34.04 12.28
C ALA A 526 0.35 -33.77 12.54
N GLU A 527 -0.58 -34.13 11.63
CA GLU A 527 -2.03 -33.83 11.76
C GLU A 527 -2.33 -32.35 12.15
N GLY A 528 -1.48 -31.41 11.71
CA GLY A 528 -1.58 -29.98 12.07
C GLY A 528 -0.85 -29.57 13.37
N ASP A 529 -0.41 -30.53 14.17
CA ASP A 529 0.31 -30.32 15.44
C ASP A 529 1.82 -30.21 15.22
N ALA A 530 2.37 -29.02 15.50
CA ALA A 530 3.80 -28.76 15.25
C ALA A 530 4.73 -29.44 16.25
N SER A 531 4.23 -29.93 17.39
CA SER A 531 5.02 -30.68 18.37
C SER A 531 5.39 -32.09 17.89
N LYS A 532 4.57 -32.64 16.98
CA LYS A 532 4.81 -33.95 16.34
C LYS A 532 5.81 -33.89 15.20
N ILE A 533 6.23 -32.70 14.77
CA ILE A 533 7.23 -32.53 13.72
C ILE A 533 8.57 -33.07 14.22
N PRO A 534 9.28 -33.90 13.43
CA PRO A 534 10.60 -34.37 13.79
C PRO A 534 11.55 -33.22 14.15
N LEU A 535 12.28 -33.39 15.25
CA LEU A 535 13.17 -32.38 15.84
C LEU A 535 14.14 -31.75 14.82
N VAL A 536 14.58 -32.49 13.81
CA VAL A 536 15.49 -32.00 12.76
C VAL A 536 14.88 -30.84 11.96
N PHE A 537 13.59 -30.92 11.60
CA PHE A 537 12.92 -29.90 10.81
C PHE A 537 12.55 -28.67 11.65
N LEU A 538 12.14 -28.89 12.91
CA LEU A 538 11.97 -27.80 13.87
C LEU A 538 13.28 -27.02 14.07
N LYS A 539 14.41 -27.73 14.19
CA LYS A 539 15.73 -27.10 14.32
C LYS A 539 16.10 -26.28 13.09
N GLU A 540 15.80 -26.78 11.90
CA GLU A 540 16.04 -26.08 10.65
C GLU A 540 15.16 -24.84 10.52
N ALA A 541 13.86 -24.95 10.81
CA ALA A 541 12.91 -23.83 10.80
C ALA A 541 13.36 -22.71 11.74
N PHE A 542 13.72 -23.05 12.99
CA PHE A 542 14.19 -22.08 13.98
C PHE A 542 15.50 -21.41 13.55
N SER A 543 16.41 -22.19 12.98
CA SER A 543 17.68 -21.66 12.47
C SER A 543 17.49 -20.69 11.31
N ASN A 544 16.52 -20.97 10.42
CA ASN A 544 16.26 -20.17 9.23
C ASN A 544 15.44 -18.91 9.53
N SER A 545 14.54 -18.96 10.51
CA SER A 545 13.72 -17.81 10.93
C SER A 545 14.46 -16.83 11.84
N ALA A 546 15.48 -17.28 12.58
CA ALA A 546 16.27 -16.45 13.47
C ALA A 546 17.17 -15.45 12.71
N ILE A 547 16.94 -14.16 12.92
CA ILE A 547 17.75 -13.06 12.36
C ILE A 547 18.17 -12.13 13.50
N ASP A 548 19.43 -11.72 13.53
CA ASP A 548 19.94 -10.72 14.46
C ASP A 548 20.66 -9.58 13.71
N ASP A 549 21.16 -8.59 14.47
CA ASP A 549 21.87 -7.44 13.90
C ASP A 549 23.12 -7.83 13.10
N LYS A 550 23.84 -8.86 13.55
CA LYS A 550 25.11 -9.30 12.95
C LYS A 550 24.87 -9.95 11.60
N LEU A 551 23.85 -10.80 11.49
CA LEU A 551 23.46 -11.41 10.23
C LEU A 551 22.89 -10.35 9.27
N ALA A 552 22.02 -9.46 9.76
CA ALA A 552 21.46 -8.40 8.93
C ALA A 552 22.58 -7.52 8.32
N ARG A 553 23.56 -7.14 9.15
CA ARG A 553 24.77 -6.44 8.71
C ARG A 553 25.59 -7.25 7.72
N SER A 554 25.82 -8.54 7.97
CA SER A 554 26.62 -9.41 7.10
C SER A 554 25.98 -9.55 5.71
N ILE A 555 24.66 -9.70 5.64
CA ILE A 555 23.91 -9.73 4.37
C ILE A 555 24.03 -8.38 3.65
N PHE A 556 23.84 -7.27 4.38
CA PHE A 556 24.02 -5.93 3.81
C PHE A 556 25.41 -5.73 3.21
N GLU A 557 26.45 -6.07 3.97
CA GLU A 557 27.84 -5.94 3.54
C GLU A 557 28.17 -6.84 2.35
N LEU A 558 27.58 -8.04 2.27
CA LEU A 558 27.77 -8.94 1.15
C LEU A 558 27.15 -8.40 -0.15
N ILE A 559 25.95 -7.82 -0.07
CA ILE A 559 25.30 -7.17 -1.22
C ILE A 559 26.01 -5.85 -1.58
N ALA A 560 26.46 -5.10 -0.57
CA ALA A 560 27.16 -3.82 -0.74
C ALA A 560 28.63 -3.98 -1.18
N GLY A 561 29.24 -5.13 -0.93
CA GLY A 561 30.68 -5.40 -1.12
C GLY A 561 31.13 -5.53 -2.58
N GLY A 562 30.19 -5.61 -3.53
CA GLY A 562 30.52 -5.45 -4.94
C GLY A 562 31.08 -4.04 -5.18
N GLY A 563 32.30 -3.89 -5.69
CA GLY A 563 33.05 -2.63 -5.77
C GLY A 563 32.42 -1.45 -6.52
N ARG A 564 31.13 -1.53 -6.90
CA ARG A 564 30.30 -0.49 -7.51
C ARG A 564 28.92 -0.33 -6.85
N SER A 565 28.70 -0.89 -5.66
CA SER A 565 27.36 -0.92 -5.06
C SER A 565 26.83 0.47 -4.73
N THR A 566 25.59 0.71 -5.15
CA THR A 566 24.78 1.89 -4.82
C THR A 566 23.82 1.63 -3.67
N LEU A 567 23.88 0.46 -3.02
CA LEU A 567 22.94 0.05 -1.98
C LEU A 567 22.92 1.05 -0.83
N ARG A 568 21.72 1.53 -0.50
CA ARG A 568 21.43 2.47 0.60
C ARG A 568 20.51 1.88 1.65
N TYR A 569 19.67 0.94 1.25
CA TYR A 569 18.62 0.39 2.08
C TYR A 569 18.50 -1.12 1.83
N LEU A 570 18.56 -1.90 2.91
CA LEU A 570 18.17 -3.31 2.93
C LEU A 570 17.11 -3.51 3.98
N ARG A 571 16.06 -4.23 3.62
CA ARG A 571 15.06 -4.73 4.54
C ARG A 571 15.08 -6.25 4.50
N LEU A 572 15.10 -6.87 5.67
CA LEU A 572 15.05 -8.31 5.86
C LEU A 572 13.81 -8.62 6.67
N GLN A 573 12.94 -9.45 6.12
CA GLN A 573 11.72 -9.87 6.77
C GLN A 573 11.55 -11.37 6.64
N PRO A 574 11.68 -12.11 7.74
CA PRO A 574 11.46 -13.54 7.69
C PRO A 574 9.97 -13.83 7.62
N PHE A 575 9.61 -14.74 6.73
CA PHE A 575 8.24 -15.20 6.57
C PHE A 575 8.21 -16.72 6.47
N ARG A 576 7.17 -17.31 7.02
CA ARG A 576 6.94 -18.73 6.90
C ARG A 576 6.26 -19.02 5.56
N LYS A 577 6.85 -19.89 4.76
CA LYS A 577 6.16 -20.53 3.62
C LYS A 577 5.21 -21.57 4.21
N MET A 578 3.91 -21.43 3.95
CA MET A 578 2.87 -22.34 4.42
C MET A 578 2.23 -23.04 3.23
N GLU A 579 2.10 -24.36 3.30
CA GLU A 579 1.28 -25.17 2.39
C GLU A 579 0.01 -25.66 3.09
N ARG A 580 -0.95 -26.15 2.30
CA ARG A 580 -2.21 -26.66 2.83
C ARG A 580 -1.96 -27.83 3.79
N GLY A 581 -2.38 -27.67 5.04
CA GLY A 581 -2.20 -28.68 6.09
C GLY A 581 -0.84 -28.65 6.78
N ASP A 582 -0.04 -27.60 6.54
CA ASP A 582 1.21 -27.38 7.26
C ASP A 582 0.98 -27.22 8.78
N PRO A 583 1.73 -27.94 9.63
CA PRO A 583 1.55 -27.91 11.07
C PRO A 583 2.02 -26.60 11.70
N GLY A 584 1.42 -26.19 12.82
CA GLY A 584 1.88 -24.99 13.55
C GLY A 584 1.19 -23.68 13.17
N ASP A 585 -0.09 -23.73 12.79
CA ASP A 585 -1.00 -22.59 13.04
C ASP A 585 -1.45 -22.52 14.52
N GLU A 586 -0.99 -23.46 15.35
CA GLU A 586 -1.17 -23.42 16.80
C GLU A 586 -0.59 -22.13 17.39
N SER A 587 -1.38 -21.52 18.29
CA SER A 587 -1.01 -20.24 18.93
C SER A 587 0.38 -20.28 19.57
N ILE A 588 0.76 -21.39 20.20
CA ILE A 588 2.05 -21.55 20.91
C ILE A 588 3.23 -21.50 19.94
N PHE A 589 3.15 -22.22 18.82
CA PHE A 589 4.20 -22.23 17.80
C PHE A 589 4.35 -20.84 17.16
N ARG A 590 3.23 -20.14 16.92
CA ARG A 590 3.25 -18.76 16.43
C ARG A 590 3.91 -17.80 17.41
N CYS A 591 3.61 -17.91 18.71
CA CYS A 591 4.27 -17.12 19.76
C CYS A 591 5.77 -17.41 19.82
N THR A 592 6.15 -18.69 19.74
CA THR A 592 7.55 -19.15 19.73
C THR A 592 8.32 -18.50 18.59
N LEU A 593 7.80 -18.63 17.36
CA LEU A 593 8.46 -18.07 16.19
C LEU A 593 8.56 -16.55 16.26
N ARG A 594 7.52 -15.84 16.68
CA ARG A 594 7.52 -14.36 16.81
C ARG A 594 8.69 -13.81 17.59
N TRP A 595 9.21 -14.53 18.59
CA TRP A 595 10.30 -14.06 19.44
C TRP A 595 11.64 -13.89 18.70
N PHE A 596 12.01 -14.85 17.83
CA PHE A 596 13.27 -14.83 17.08
C PHE A 596 13.09 -14.57 15.58
N ASN A 597 11.85 -14.55 15.06
CA ASN A 597 11.47 -14.17 13.70
C ASN A 597 11.54 -12.64 13.50
N ARG A 598 12.72 -12.07 13.72
CA ARG A 598 12.93 -10.63 13.80
C ARG A 598 13.16 -10.01 12.44
N SER A 599 12.57 -8.84 12.21
CA SER A 599 12.74 -8.07 10.99
C SER A 599 13.73 -6.93 11.20
N PHE A 600 14.58 -6.68 10.21
CA PHE A 600 15.63 -5.66 10.30
C PHE A 600 15.67 -4.77 9.07
N VAL A 601 16.09 -3.53 9.29
CA VAL A 601 16.42 -2.56 8.24
C VAL A 601 17.84 -2.08 8.44
N CYS A 602 18.65 -2.20 7.38
CA CYS A 602 19.98 -1.64 7.31
C CYS A 602 19.97 -0.40 6.41
N LYS A 603 20.45 0.73 6.91
CA LYS A 603 20.57 1.98 6.16
C LYS A 603 22.03 2.43 6.10
N LYS A 604 22.44 2.92 4.93
CA LYS A 604 23.74 3.58 4.76
C LYS A 604 23.63 5.03 5.23
N ASP A 605 24.51 5.44 6.14
CA ASP A 605 24.47 6.81 6.65
C ASP A 605 24.76 7.85 5.55
N SER A 606 23.90 8.86 5.48
CA SER A 606 23.97 9.97 4.50
C SER A 606 25.19 10.90 4.69
N GLN A 607 25.94 10.74 5.79
CA GLN A 607 27.07 11.60 6.14
C GLN A 607 28.44 11.13 5.60
N GLY A 608 28.49 10.05 4.80
CA GLY A 608 29.74 9.61 4.15
C GLY A 608 30.80 9.01 5.10
N LEU A 609 30.50 8.92 6.40
CA LEU A 609 31.19 8.01 7.30
C LEU A 609 30.69 6.60 6.97
N SER A 610 31.62 5.65 6.81
CA SER A 610 31.43 4.27 6.36
C SER A 610 30.50 3.39 7.24
N GLY A 611 29.64 3.97 8.08
CA GLY A 611 28.74 3.26 8.99
C GLY A 611 27.44 2.81 8.32
N VAL A 612 27.05 1.57 8.63
CA VAL A 612 25.71 1.03 8.37
C VAL A 612 24.94 1.07 9.69
N THR A 613 23.79 1.74 9.71
CA THR A 613 22.86 1.67 10.84
C THR A 613 21.93 0.49 10.65
N VAL A 614 21.74 -0.29 11.70
CA VAL A 614 20.86 -1.46 11.71
C VAL A 614 19.77 -1.18 12.73
N HIS A 615 18.52 -1.23 12.29
CA HIS A 615 17.34 -0.99 13.09
C HIS A 615 16.44 -2.21 13.04
N GLU A 616 16.04 -2.70 14.20
CA GLU A 616 15.03 -3.73 14.35
C GLU A 616 13.64 -3.12 14.11
N LEU A 617 12.77 -3.85 13.40
CA LEU A 617 11.39 -3.46 13.12
C LEU A 617 10.42 -4.16 14.09
N ASP A 618 9.17 -3.67 14.13
CA ASP A 618 8.06 -4.27 14.90
C ASP A 618 8.30 -4.40 16.41
N LEU A 619 8.71 -3.29 17.05
CA LEU A 619 8.99 -3.27 18.49
C LEU A 619 7.77 -3.64 19.37
N GLU A 620 6.54 -3.38 18.91
CA GLU A 620 5.30 -3.71 19.64
C GLU A 620 4.99 -5.22 19.55
N GLY A 621 5.06 -5.82 18.35
CA GLY A 621 4.89 -7.26 18.17
C GLY A 621 5.96 -8.07 18.90
N LEU A 622 7.20 -7.56 18.93
CA LEU A 622 8.31 -8.17 19.68
C LEU A 622 8.11 -8.12 21.19
N ALA A 623 7.64 -6.99 21.74
CA ALA A 623 7.36 -6.89 23.17
C ALA A 623 6.27 -7.89 23.59
N ASN A 624 5.22 -8.03 22.77
CA ASN A 624 4.17 -9.02 22.99
C ASN A 624 4.69 -10.45 22.87
N GLY A 625 5.53 -10.74 21.86
CA GLY A 625 6.15 -12.05 21.67
C GLY A 625 7.10 -12.42 22.82
N GLU A 626 7.85 -11.44 23.34
CA GLU A 626 8.72 -11.59 24.50
C GLU A 626 7.94 -11.90 25.76
N GLU A 627 6.87 -11.14 26.03
CA GLU A 627 6.01 -11.35 27.19
C GLU A 627 5.40 -12.76 27.14
N GLN A 628 4.80 -13.15 26.01
CA GLN A 628 4.20 -14.46 25.82
C GLN A 628 5.22 -15.61 25.97
N TRP A 629 6.40 -15.47 25.36
CA TRP A 629 7.46 -16.48 25.46
C TRP A 629 8.04 -16.56 26.87
N SER A 630 8.22 -15.43 27.54
CA SER A 630 8.70 -15.36 28.91
C SER A 630 7.68 -15.94 29.89
N GLU A 631 6.40 -15.65 29.73
CA GLU A 631 5.31 -16.24 30.52
C GLU A 631 5.30 -17.77 30.35
N MET A 632 5.39 -18.25 29.11
CA MET A 632 5.44 -19.68 28.81
C MET A 632 6.63 -20.37 29.51
N MET A 633 7.83 -19.78 29.45
CA MET A 633 9.04 -20.37 30.04
C MET A 633 9.13 -20.28 31.56
N ASN A 634 8.36 -19.39 32.19
CA ASN A 634 8.34 -19.21 33.64
C ASN A 634 7.08 -19.76 34.31
N SER A 635 6.09 -20.22 33.53
CA SER A 635 4.87 -20.84 34.04
C SER A 635 5.19 -22.19 34.70
N THR A 636 4.52 -22.47 35.81
CA THR A 636 4.50 -23.79 36.45
C THR A 636 3.23 -24.58 36.15
N ASP A 637 2.38 -24.04 35.28
CA ASP A 637 1.07 -24.60 34.93
C ASP A 637 1.20 -25.51 33.70
N GLU A 638 1.45 -26.81 33.95
CA GLU A 638 1.64 -27.85 32.94
C GLU A 638 0.37 -28.12 32.10
N ASP A 639 -0.80 -27.67 32.56
CA ASP A 639 -2.11 -27.96 31.92
C ASP A 639 -2.51 -26.93 30.84
N LEU A 640 -1.79 -25.81 30.68
CA LEU A 640 -2.16 -24.72 29.77
C LEU A 640 -1.51 -24.80 28.37
N TRP A 641 -0.46 -25.61 28.18
CA TRP A 641 0.43 -25.48 27.01
C TRP A 641 0.98 -26.82 26.46
N TYR A 642 0.09 -27.70 25.99
CA TYR A 642 0.46 -28.98 25.36
C TYR A 642 1.37 -28.79 24.11
N GLY A 643 2.45 -29.57 23.98
CA GLY A 643 3.31 -29.64 22.78
C GLY A 643 4.60 -28.80 22.81
N GLU A 644 4.82 -28.06 23.91
CA GLU A 644 5.95 -27.15 24.10
C GLU A 644 7.32 -27.82 24.26
N GLU A 645 7.37 -29.07 24.72
CA GLU A 645 8.63 -29.76 25.00
C GLU A 645 9.46 -29.96 23.74
N ALA A 646 8.79 -30.17 22.60
CA ALA A 646 9.44 -30.28 21.29
C ALA A 646 10.10 -28.96 20.88
N TYR A 647 9.43 -27.82 21.11
CA TYR A 647 9.95 -26.49 20.80
C TYR A 647 11.11 -26.11 21.72
N VAL A 648 10.97 -26.38 23.02
CA VAL A 648 12.03 -26.17 24.01
C VAL A 648 13.24 -27.05 23.69
N ALA A 649 13.02 -28.32 23.32
CA ALA A 649 14.08 -29.23 22.91
C ALA A 649 14.78 -28.74 21.64
N ALA A 650 14.04 -28.28 20.63
CA ALA A 650 14.59 -27.71 19.40
C ALA A 650 15.44 -26.47 19.71
N PHE A 651 14.89 -25.53 20.48
CA PHE A 651 15.59 -24.31 20.88
C PHE A 651 16.90 -24.61 21.61
N LYS A 652 16.86 -25.42 22.67
CA LYS A 652 18.05 -25.78 23.47
C LYS A 652 19.07 -26.59 22.67
N ALA A 653 18.62 -27.35 21.66
CA ALA A 653 19.51 -28.11 20.77
C ALA A 653 20.24 -27.23 19.74
N ILE A 654 19.77 -26.01 19.48
CA ILE A 654 20.42 -25.03 18.59
C ILE A 654 21.25 -24.05 19.44
N TRP A 655 20.65 -23.52 20.49
CA TRP A 655 21.19 -22.48 21.34
C TRP A 655 21.38 -22.98 22.77
N PRO A 656 22.60 -23.41 23.14
CA PRO A 656 22.88 -23.88 24.48
C PRO A 656 22.75 -22.73 25.48
N GLN A 657 22.28 -23.05 26.69
CA GLN A 657 22.08 -22.08 27.76
C GLN A 657 23.40 -21.41 28.17
N LYS A 658 23.43 -20.08 28.07
CA LYS A 658 24.54 -19.19 28.49
C LYS A 658 24.17 -18.37 29.72
N THR A 659 22.89 -18.03 29.91
CA THR A 659 22.37 -17.17 30.98
C THR A 659 21.26 -17.84 31.78
N LYS A 660 20.77 -17.15 32.82
CA LYS A 660 19.60 -17.61 33.59
C LYS A 660 18.31 -17.54 32.76
N GLU A 661 18.20 -16.52 31.91
CA GLU A 661 17.09 -16.32 30.97
C GLU A 661 17.44 -17.00 29.65
N TRP A 662 17.56 -18.34 29.69
CA TRP A 662 18.11 -19.12 28.59
C TRP A 662 17.35 -18.94 27.26
N TRP A 663 16.07 -18.57 27.32
CA TRP A 663 15.23 -18.26 26.16
C TRP A 663 15.64 -16.98 25.41
N ARG A 664 16.53 -16.16 25.99
CA ARG A 664 17.18 -15.02 25.33
C ARG A 664 18.51 -15.38 24.67
N ASP A 665 19.06 -16.57 24.91
CA ASP A 665 20.42 -16.96 24.48
C ASP A 665 20.49 -17.42 23.01
N TRP A 666 19.60 -16.94 22.16
CA TRP A 666 19.62 -17.28 20.75
C TRP A 666 20.48 -16.29 19.94
N GLU A 667 21.05 -16.77 18.85
CA GLU A 667 21.79 -15.98 17.87
C GLU A 667 21.54 -16.54 16.48
N SER A 668 21.54 -15.69 15.47
CA SER A 668 21.32 -16.16 14.10
C SER A 668 22.50 -17.01 13.61
N LEU A 669 22.23 -17.94 12.67
CA LEU A 669 23.32 -18.66 12.01
C LEU A 669 24.05 -17.72 11.03
N PRO A 670 25.39 -17.62 11.13
CA PRO A 670 26.18 -16.77 10.24
C PRO A 670 26.23 -17.34 8.83
N LEU A 671 26.58 -16.49 7.86
CA LEU A 671 26.79 -16.89 6.47
C LEU A 671 28.08 -17.72 6.33
N ASP A 672 28.02 -18.85 5.61
CA ASP A 672 29.17 -19.61 5.13
C ASP A 672 29.80 -18.87 3.94
N LEU A 673 30.66 -17.91 4.26
CA LEU A 673 31.32 -17.10 3.24
C LEU A 673 32.28 -17.92 2.36
N GLY A 674 32.68 -19.13 2.80
CA GLY A 674 33.69 -19.96 2.17
C GLY A 674 35.08 -19.32 2.19
N GLU A 675 36.10 -20.07 2.59
CA GLU A 675 37.50 -19.79 2.19
C GLU A 675 37.74 -20.21 0.74
#